data_AF-A0A286U5H9-F1
#
_entry.id   AF-A0A286U5H9-F1
#
_cell.length_a   1.000
_cell.length_b   1.000
_cell.length_c   1.000
_cell.angle_alpha   90.00
_cell.angle_beta   90.00
_cell.angle_gamma   90.00
#
_symmetry.space_group_name_H-M   'P 1'
#
loop_
_entity.id
_entity.type
_entity.pdbx_description
1 polymer ?
#
loop_
_entity_poly.entity_id
_entity_poly.type
_entity_poly.pdbx_seq_one_letter_code
_entity_poly.pdbx_strand_id
1 'polypeptide(L)'
;MEWTASFFAQSAEILAACYENRDDLDLLLDPTAGFAPSLSKICKNRIEELAPSLSQEELQSLQLESNTWDLLQLLCSLRKTEPPSPPSPSSPSIPNPTLPSQHNKQGSNDNQPTADSLLLQNPYTPTSLLAQAILGHSPLLQELVVVREWLHDTAPLPVLPSGFGDGSTGAGTGGVGYNKFTLLRLQQAQRTGSRSDISSLVTELDPDAPNRLSTLAAENVYEGSETVRGPSTSSAAVPRINSSNINTTTTTAGSSQASKKKVLAADDANYEKALAQALYGYIRAGRLDEAIELCRRTKRSWRAASVRGSLLFEWRALANDQPIEENDNTNPDTAFADGWSGNKRRKLWKTTCTRAALNPHLPDPDRAIHAALAPSPATSVVLRGACKTWSDHLWAWVSIICEGKQVDELERAGAVFGPNTTYGSSGSVGISVGGGGGGGYWEGGEEAVERIGRVMMNLESAVEGGDDNDGDNASESERESRDRDTQERESRKREKEKERKEWEEREKREREREEREWVREVTKSLESLASVAVSEGPPATNPFQVSQLHIILNRTDKLLSDFAEGISRGEFHKGQASFPVLSRFFAHLCLYLRMIDMSVPADATQTILEVYLQVLEESGQREHIALYASALGENAVERYALFLSGLGLGSDGRDLHLDASGLSPTTTNGGLETTTSTGTSGFGGVGYEERKEALNRAGKRGLDVSRVARVTAERSLERAFEVLPRMKIAPLPNVVLPGCWGKEKEKEKREATNRKGKKPATNAANDEDDTMEVEVGGTKTSADEISDMEWFLIRSIEWTTFQEETFVDALEHANTVFRYFFGCGKVIAAKALLSLLPTEQLKRLSVDKINSADSTANTPAPAHTPTPQPQTRSHARLRRNSIEFMHYLQFFGILDVFAKVWDMEKGVVSVVAESATSGNASGVEFEFEGMTKGAMEDWVEKYKTLIDEVREKIVELATTDWLVNEEDLGRTRSQPQQRQIMLTRIRKIYIPELIIQLHAILVRSGKLAPKNLKYALELANIVADERYMLYGDFVCDGPEKLEGYLGDVRRAVVCALEGGGEDPFRVVSVRA
;
A
#
# COMPACT_ATOMS: atom_id res chain seq x y z
N MET A 1 -2.20 20.70 -1.04
CA MET A 1 -2.97 19.69 -0.28
C MET A 1 -4.06 19.02 -1.11
N GLU A 2 -4.84 19.74 -1.93
CA GLU A 2 -5.88 19.08 -2.77
C GLU A 2 -5.32 18.07 -3.80
N TRP A 3 -4.12 18.30 -4.31
CA TRP A 3 -3.53 17.42 -5.32
C TRP A 3 -2.99 16.09 -4.77
N THR A 4 -2.42 16.11 -3.56
CA THR A 4 -1.98 14.88 -2.89
C THR A 4 -3.17 13.98 -2.60
N ALA A 5 -4.32 14.57 -2.22
CA ALA A 5 -5.59 13.86 -2.05
C ALA A 5 -6.07 13.17 -3.34
N SER A 6 -5.99 13.84 -4.49
CA SER A 6 -6.33 13.22 -5.79
C SER A 6 -5.40 12.04 -6.13
N PHE A 7 -4.11 12.12 -5.80
CA PHE A 7 -3.18 11.03 -6.09
C PHE A 7 -3.44 9.79 -5.23
N PHE A 8 -3.76 9.97 -3.94
CA PHE A 8 -4.15 8.85 -3.07
C PHE A 8 -5.38 8.12 -3.61
N ALA A 9 -6.41 8.85 -4.05
CA ALA A 9 -7.62 8.27 -4.63
C ALA A 9 -7.31 7.47 -5.91
N GLN A 10 -6.62 8.08 -6.89
CA GLN A 10 -6.27 7.40 -8.14
C GLN A 10 -5.41 6.14 -7.91
N SER A 11 -4.45 6.20 -6.98
CA SER A 11 -3.61 5.04 -6.64
C SER A 11 -4.42 3.89 -6.00
N ALA A 12 -5.39 4.24 -5.15
CA ALA A 12 -6.26 3.26 -4.51
C ALA A 12 -7.29 2.65 -5.49
N GLU A 13 -7.78 3.42 -6.46
CA GLU A 13 -8.66 2.94 -7.54
C GLU A 13 -7.95 1.89 -8.41
N ILE A 14 -6.70 2.15 -8.82
CA ILE A 14 -5.89 1.18 -9.56
C ILE A 14 -5.69 -0.09 -8.75
N LEU A 15 -5.32 0.05 -7.47
CA LEU A 15 -5.14 -1.09 -6.59
C LEU A 15 -6.43 -1.90 -6.47
N ALA A 16 -7.58 -1.26 -6.31
CA ALA A 16 -8.87 -1.93 -6.24
C ALA A 16 -9.18 -2.72 -7.51
N ALA A 17 -8.98 -2.12 -8.69
CA ALA A 17 -9.22 -2.77 -9.99
C ALA A 17 -8.29 -3.96 -10.23
N CYS A 18 -7.00 -3.84 -9.85
CA CYS A 18 -6.05 -4.94 -9.96
C CYS A 18 -6.31 -6.05 -8.93
N TYR A 19 -6.79 -5.70 -7.73
CA TYR A 19 -7.08 -6.69 -6.68
C TYR A 19 -8.30 -7.57 -7.02
N GLU A 20 -9.26 -7.04 -7.78
CA GLU A 20 -10.37 -7.80 -8.35
C GLU A 20 -9.90 -8.84 -9.37
N ASN A 21 -8.84 -8.53 -10.12
CA ASN A 21 -8.24 -9.40 -11.14
C ASN A 21 -6.93 -10.06 -10.66
N ARG A 22 -6.74 -10.24 -9.34
CA ARG A 22 -5.48 -10.70 -8.76
C ARG A 22 -5.04 -12.10 -9.22
N ASP A 23 -5.96 -12.90 -9.75
CA ASP A 23 -5.70 -14.26 -10.19
C ASP A 23 -5.16 -14.31 -11.64
N ASP A 24 -5.17 -13.18 -12.37
CA ASP A 24 -4.67 -13.06 -13.74
C ASP A 24 -3.32 -12.33 -13.77
N LEU A 25 -2.25 -13.12 -13.77
CA LEU A 25 -0.87 -12.61 -13.75
C LEU A 25 -0.51 -11.83 -15.02
N ASP A 26 -1.08 -12.20 -16.17
CA ASP A 26 -0.80 -11.55 -17.45
C ASP A 26 -1.39 -10.14 -17.49
N LEU A 27 -2.60 -9.96 -16.93
CA LEU A 27 -3.20 -8.62 -16.77
C LEU A 27 -2.43 -7.75 -15.77
N LEU A 28 -1.93 -8.32 -14.67
CA LEU A 28 -1.15 -7.59 -13.67
C LEU A 28 0.20 -7.12 -14.21
N LEU A 29 0.81 -7.93 -15.09
CA LEU A 29 2.11 -7.67 -15.72
C LEU A 29 1.98 -7.11 -17.13
N ASP A 30 0.81 -6.65 -17.55
CA ASP A 30 0.65 -6.02 -18.86
C ASP A 30 1.54 -4.76 -18.95
N PRO A 31 2.36 -4.61 -20.02
CA PRO A 31 3.32 -3.52 -20.13
C PRO A 31 2.69 -2.13 -20.26
N THR A 32 1.40 -2.04 -20.56
CA THR A 32 0.70 -0.76 -20.82
C THR A 32 -0.38 -0.43 -19.80
N ALA A 33 -1.11 -1.44 -19.32
CA ALA A 33 -2.27 -1.32 -18.44
C ALA A 33 -2.10 -2.05 -17.10
N GLY A 34 -0.96 -2.73 -16.89
CA GLY A 34 -0.66 -3.40 -15.63
C GLY A 34 -0.54 -2.43 -14.45
N PHE A 35 -0.38 -2.98 -13.25
CA PHE A 35 -0.37 -2.19 -12.01
C PHE A 35 0.78 -1.17 -11.97
N ALA A 36 2.02 -1.61 -12.21
CA ALA A 36 3.20 -0.76 -12.16
C ALA A 36 3.22 0.31 -13.27
N PRO A 37 2.91 0.00 -14.55
CA PRO A 37 2.75 1.00 -15.61
C PRO A 37 1.69 2.06 -15.30
N SER A 38 0.57 1.66 -14.69
CA SER A 38 -0.51 2.58 -14.32
C SER A 38 -0.07 3.60 -13.27
N LEU A 39 0.68 3.18 -12.23
CA LEU A 39 1.24 4.11 -11.25
C LEU A 39 2.33 5.01 -11.84
N SER A 40 3.18 4.46 -12.73
CA SER A 40 4.17 5.25 -13.46
C SER A 40 3.51 6.32 -14.34
N LYS A 41 2.43 5.96 -15.04
CA LYS A 41 1.65 6.88 -15.89
C LYS A 41 1.04 8.02 -15.09
N ILE A 42 0.50 7.76 -13.89
CA ILE A 42 -0.02 8.85 -13.04
C ILE A 42 1.12 9.81 -12.66
N CYS A 43 2.29 9.28 -12.27
CA CYS A 43 3.43 10.12 -11.95
C CYS A 43 3.85 10.99 -13.15
N LYS A 44 3.94 10.40 -14.35
CA LYS A 44 4.28 11.10 -15.61
C LYS A 44 3.26 12.17 -15.98
N ASN A 45 1.97 11.84 -15.98
CA ASN A 45 0.88 12.80 -16.22
C ASN A 45 0.98 13.99 -15.26
N ARG A 46 1.29 13.72 -13.99
CA ARG A 46 1.40 14.78 -12.98
C ARG A 46 2.61 15.68 -13.19
N ILE A 47 3.73 15.11 -13.61
CA ILE A 47 4.91 15.87 -14.00
C ILE A 47 4.54 16.80 -15.16
N GLU A 48 3.82 16.31 -16.18
CA GLU A 48 3.41 17.14 -17.33
C GLU A 48 2.43 18.27 -16.95
N GLU A 49 1.42 17.97 -16.11
CA GLU A 49 0.42 18.95 -15.68
C GLU A 49 0.99 20.05 -14.77
N LEU A 50 1.89 19.68 -13.85
CA LEU A 50 2.35 20.55 -12.78
C LEU A 50 3.82 20.99 -12.89
N ALA A 51 4.56 20.55 -13.90
CA ALA A 51 5.98 20.91 -14.11
C ALA A 51 6.34 22.37 -13.79
N PRO A 52 5.59 23.40 -14.24
CA PRO A 52 5.96 24.80 -13.98
C PRO A 52 5.74 25.26 -12.53
N SER A 53 5.00 24.49 -11.72
CA SER A 53 4.59 24.83 -10.36
C SER A 53 5.26 24.00 -9.26
N LEU A 54 5.87 22.87 -9.61
CA LEU A 54 6.53 21.97 -8.67
C LEU A 54 7.90 22.50 -8.26
N SER A 55 8.28 22.29 -7.00
CA SER A 55 9.67 22.47 -6.59
C SER A 55 10.56 21.41 -7.27
N GLN A 56 11.85 21.71 -7.39
CA GLN A 56 12.82 20.78 -7.96
C GLN A 56 12.88 19.46 -7.20
N GLU A 57 12.69 19.48 -5.87
CA GLU A 57 12.70 18.29 -5.01
C GLU A 57 11.46 17.40 -5.25
N GLU A 58 10.27 18.01 -5.38
CA GLU A 58 9.03 17.28 -5.69
C GLU A 58 9.07 16.67 -7.09
N LEU A 59 9.55 17.44 -8.08
CA LEU A 59 9.74 16.96 -9.44
C LEU A 59 10.67 15.75 -9.48
N GLN A 60 11.81 15.83 -8.78
CA GLN A 60 12.76 14.71 -8.68
C GLN A 60 12.15 13.50 -7.96
N SER A 61 11.39 13.70 -6.88
CA SER A 61 10.73 12.61 -6.17
C SER A 61 9.73 11.87 -7.06
N LEU A 62 8.90 12.59 -7.82
CA LEU A 62 7.94 12.00 -8.75
C LEU A 62 8.61 11.27 -9.92
N GLN A 63 9.71 11.82 -10.44
CA GLN A 63 10.51 11.17 -11.48
C GLN A 63 11.13 9.87 -10.97
N LEU A 64 11.73 9.89 -9.77
CA LEU A 64 12.30 8.69 -9.17
C LEU A 64 11.25 7.63 -8.90
N GLU A 65 10.08 8.02 -8.41
CA GLU A 65 8.97 7.10 -8.20
C GLU A 65 8.53 6.45 -9.52
N SER A 66 8.27 7.26 -10.56
CA SER A 66 7.90 6.76 -11.88
C SER A 66 8.95 5.79 -12.45
N ASN A 67 10.22 6.17 -12.39
CA ASN A 67 11.33 5.33 -12.86
C ASN A 67 11.42 4.02 -12.08
N THR A 68 11.10 4.03 -10.78
CA THR A 68 11.12 2.83 -9.94
C THR A 68 9.98 1.87 -10.30
N TRP A 69 8.79 2.39 -10.62
CA TRP A 69 7.68 1.58 -11.12
C TRP A 69 7.97 0.98 -12.51
N ASP A 70 8.59 1.75 -13.41
CA ASP A 70 9.01 1.24 -14.72
C ASP A 70 10.04 0.09 -14.57
N LEU A 71 11.01 0.24 -13.66
CA LEU A 71 11.98 -0.80 -13.35
C LEU A 71 11.33 -2.07 -12.79
N LEU A 72 10.37 -1.90 -11.86
CA LEU A 72 9.62 -3.03 -11.30
C LEU A 72 8.86 -3.79 -12.38
N GLN A 73 8.18 -3.09 -13.29
CA GLN A 73 7.47 -3.74 -14.38
C GLN A 73 8.40 -4.59 -15.24
N LEU A 74 9.54 -4.04 -15.65
CA LEU A 74 10.51 -4.71 -16.51
C LEU A 74 11.12 -5.95 -15.85
N LEU A 75 11.50 -5.86 -14.57
CA LEU A 75 12.11 -6.99 -13.86
C LEU A 75 11.08 -8.02 -13.41
N CYS A 76 9.90 -7.60 -12.94
CA CYS A 76 8.86 -8.53 -12.52
C CYS A 76 8.29 -9.33 -13.70
N SER A 77 8.07 -8.69 -14.85
CA SER A 77 7.68 -9.40 -16.07
C SER A 77 8.73 -10.44 -16.43
N LEU A 78 10.01 -10.08 -16.52
CA LEU A 78 11.09 -11.02 -16.84
C LEU A 78 11.22 -12.18 -15.84
N ARG A 79 11.00 -11.93 -14.54
CA ARG A 79 11.11 -12.96 -13.48
C ARG A 79 9.93 -13.92 -13.42
N LYS A 80 8.76 -13.50 -13.92
CA LYS A 80 7.48 -14.21 -13.73
C LYS A 80 6.88 -14.77 -15.02
N THR A 81 7.12 -14.14 -16.17
CA THR A 81 6.66 -14.67 -17.46
C THR A 81 7.65 -15.73 -17.95
N GLU A 82 7.14 -16.92 -18.27
CA GLU A 82 7.90 -17.92 -19.00
C GLU A 82 8.15 -17.39 -20.42
N PRO A 83 9.36 -17.52 -21.01
CA PRO A 83 9.60 -17.02 -22.37
C PRO A 83 8.61 -17.69 -23.33
N PRO A 84 7.99 -16.93 -24.25
CA PRO A 84 6.99 -17.48 -25.17
C PRO A 84 7.62 -18.62 -25.96
N SER A 85 7.03 -19.81 -25.87
CA SER A 85 7.41 -20.94 -26.73
C SER A 85 7.29 -20.51 -28.20
N PRO A 86 8.30 -20.73 -29.05
CA PRO A 86 8.18 -20.42 -30.47
C PRO A 86 7.00 -21.20 -31.07
N PRO A 87 6.23 -20.60 -32.00
CA PRO A 87 5.11 -21.29 -32.62
C PRO A 87 5.61 -22.58 -33.28
N SER A 88 5.06 -23.71 -32.83
CA SER A 88 5.37 -25.01 -33.42
C SER A 88 5.01 -24.99 -34.92
N PRO A 89 5.85 -25.56 -35.80
CA PRO A 89 5.56 -25.60 -37.23
C PRO A 89 4.30 -26.43 -37.47
N SER A 90 3.28 -25.79 -38.02
CA SER A 90 2.13 -26.45 -38.62
C SER A 90 2.62 -27.36 -39.74
N SER A 91 2.76 -28.66 -39.46
CA SER A 91 2.95 -29.68 -40.48
C SER A 91 1.65 -29.87 -41.27
N PRO A 92 1.75 -30.15 -42.58
CA PRO A 92 0.59 -30.19 -43.47
C PRO A 92 -0.27 -31.43 -43.21
N SER A 93 -1.57 -31.21 -43.30
CA SER A 93 -2.64 -32.18 -43.18
C SER A 93 -2.45 -33.39 -44.11
N ILE A 94 -2.33 -34.59 -43.54
CA ILE A 94 -2.77 -35.84 -44.18
C ILE A 94 -3.82 -36.47 -43.25
N PRO A 95 -5.00 -36.88 -43.75
CA PRO A 95 -6.09 -37.28 -42.88
C PRO A 95 -6.07 -38.77 -42.47
N ASN A 96 -6.40 -38.99 -41.19
CA ASN A 96 -7.15 -40.11 -40.57
C ASN A 96 -6.43 -41.43 -40.19
N PRO A 97 -7.01 -42.24 -39.26
CA PRO A 97 -7.45 -41.96 -37.88
C PRO A 97 -7.01 -43.07 -36.86
N THR A 98 -7.53 -42.99 -35.63
CA THR A 98 -7.70 -44.03 -34.56
C THR A 98 -6.69 -44.19 -33.40
N LEU A 99 -7.17 -43.73 -32.21
CA LEU A 99 -7.06 -44.29 -30.83
C LEU A 99 -5.86 -43.89 -29.93
N PRO A 100 -6.02 -43.91 -28.58
CA PRO A 100 -5.90 -42.70 -27.76
C PRO A 100 -4.70 -42.67 -26.79
N SER A 101 -4.37 -41.43 -26.39
CA SER A 101 -3.81 -40.95 -25.12
C SER A 101 -2.97 -41.89 -24.25
N GLN A 102 -1.68 -41.57 -24.09
CA GLN A 102 -1.02 -41.62 -22.77
C GLN A 102 -0.03 -40.45 -22.60
N HIS A 103 -0.12 -39.85 -21.42
CA HIS A 103 0.74 -38.83 -20.83
C HIS A 103 2.24 -39.02 -21.08
N ASN A 104 2.96 -37.92 -21.34
CA ASN A 104 3.95 -37.48 -20.35
C ASN A 104 4.22 -35.97 -20.43
N LYS A 105 3.99 -35.28 -19.31
CA LYS A 105 4.48 -33.92 -19.03
C LYS A 105 5.93 -34.06 -18.56
N GLN A 106 6.89 -33.57 -19.32
CA GLN A 106 8.25 -33.20 -18.85
C GLN A 106 9.08 -32.63 -20.02
N GLY A 107 9.69 -31.45 -19.81
CA GLY A 107 10.65 -30.82 -20.73
C GLY A 107 10.51 -29.29 -20.65
N SER A 108 11.01 -28.61 -19.62
CA SER A 108 12.40 -28.15 -19.42
C SER A 108 12.84 -27.11 -20.46
N ASN A 109 13.44 -26.01 -19.98
CA ASN A 109 14.10 -24.93 -20.73
C ASN A 109 15.25 -25.41 -21.66
N ASP A 110 15.38 -26.71 -21.93
CA ASP A 110 16.49 -27.34 -22.66
C ASP A 110 16.42 -27.15 -24.19
N ASN A 111 15.45 -26.39 -24.72
CA ASN A 111 15.19 -26.32 -26.17
C ASN A 111 15.74 -25.07 -26.88
N GLN A 112 16.39 -24.13 -26.18
CA GLN A 112 17.04 -22.99 -26.84
C GLN A 112 18.50 -23.37 -27.17
N PRO A 113 18.97 -23.19 -28.43
CA PRO A 113 20.29 -23.65 -28.82
C PRO A 113 21.39 -22.83 -28.12
N THR A 114 22.36 -23.52 -27.51
CA THR A 114 23.55 -22.88 -26.94
C THR A 114 24.42 -22.26 -28.03
N ALA A 115 25.24 -21.26 -27.68
CA ALA A 115 26.20 -20.67 -28.62
C ALA A 115 27.13 -21.73 -29.24
N ASP A 116 27.56 -22.71 -28.44
CA ASP A 116 28.37 -23.84 -28.93
C ASP A 116 27.60 -24.74 -29.89
N SER A 117 26.32 -25.02 -29.62
CA SER A 117 25.45 -25.77 -30.53
C SER A 117 25.25 -25.05 -31.85
N LEU A 118 25.06 -23.72 -31.81
CA LEU A 118 24.92 -22.91 -33.03
C LEU A 118 26.21 -22.94 -33.86
N LEU A 119 27.37 -22.82 -33.22
CA LEU A 119 28.67 -22.93 -33.91
C LEU A 119 28.95 -24.33 -34.45
N LEU A 120 28.50 -25.38 -33.76
CA LEU A 120 28.62 -26.76 -34.23
C LEU A 120 27.77 -27.01 -35.49
N GLN A 121 26.58 -26.40 -35.56
CA GLN A 121 25.72 -26.45 -36.74
C GLN A 121 26.25 -25.56 -37.87
N ASN A 122 26.72 -24.36 -37.54
CA ASN A 122 27.19 -23.37 -38.50
C ASN A 122 28.39 -22.58 -37.93
N PRO A 123 29.63 -22.89 -38.36
CA PRO A 123 30.83 -22.16 -37.91
C PRO A 123 30.86 -20.67 -38.32
N TYR A 124 29.96 -20.23 -39.21
CA TYR A 124 29.85 -18.85 -39.69
C TYR A 124 28.71 -18.07 -39.03
N THR A 125 28.10 -18.60 -37.96
CA THR A 125 27.02 -17.93 -37.24
C THR A 125 27.43 -16.50 -36.84
N PRO A 126 26.60 -15.48 -37.16
CA PRO A 126 26.90 -14.09 -36.84
C PRO A 126 26.97 -13.86 -35.32
N THR A 127 27.83 -12.93 -34.90
CA THR A 127 28.07 -12.65 -33.48
C THR A 127 26.82 -12.12 -32.76
N SER A 128 25.90 -11.47 -33.48
CA SER A 128 24.60 -11.05 -32.93
C SER A 128 23.76 -12.24 -32.44
N LEU A 129 23.71 -13.34 -33.20
CA LEU A 129 22.94 -14.53 -32.84
C LEU A 129 23.59 -15.29 -31.68
N LEU A 130 24.93 -15.38 -31.66
CA LEU A 130 25.67 -15.97 -30.56
C LEU A 130 25.47 -15.18 -29.26
N ALA A 131 25.50 -13.84 -29.35
CA ALA A 131 25.19 -12.96 -28.25
C ALA A 131 23.78 -13.19 -27.69
N GLN A 132 22.78 -13.34 -28.57
CA GLN A 132 21.40 -13.64 -28.16
C GLN A 132 21.28 -15.02 -27.48
N ALA A 133 21.97 -16.03 -27.99
CA ALA A 133 22.03 -17.35 -27.37
C ALA A 133 22.68 -17.29 -25.97
N ILE A 134 23.78 -16.55 -25.80
CA ILE A 134 24.44 -16.34 -24.51
C ILE A 134 23.49 -15.66 -23.51
N LEU A 135 22.75 -14.63 -23.95
CA LEU A 135 21.76 -13.94 -23.11
C LEU A 135 20.68 -14.90 -22.61
N GLY A 136 20.15 -15.77 -23.47
CA GLY A 136 19.10 -16.74 -23.10
C GLY A 136 19.53 -17.79 -22.07
N HIS A 137 20.83 -18.06 -21.93
CA HIS A 137 21.37 -19.06 -20.98
C HIS A 137 21.83 -18.46 -19.64
N SER A 138 21.83 -17.13 -19.50
CA SER A 138 22.34 -16.43 -18.33
C SER A 138 21.30 -15.46 -17.76
N PRO A 139 20.45 -15.89 -16.80
CA PRO A 139 19.30 -15.11 -16.34
C PRO A 139 19.70 -13.77 -15.71
N LEU A 140 20.77 -13.73 -14.93
CA LEU A 140 21.26 -12.46 -14.35
C LEU A 140 21.77 -11.50 -15.43
N LEU A 141 22.42 -12.02 -16.49
CA LEU A 141 22.88 -11.18 -17.61
C LEU A 141 21.68 -10.59 -18.37
N GLN A 142 20.62 -11.38 -18.57
CA GLN A 142 19.37 -10.91 -19.17
C GLN A 142 18.74 -9.80 -18.32
N GLU A 143 18.62 -9.99 -17.00
CA GLU A 143 18.14 -8.94 -16.08
C GLU A 143 18.99 -7.66 -16.18
N LEU A 144 20.32 -7.78 -16.17
CA LEU A 144 21.22 -6.63 -16.25
C LEU A 144 21.16 -5.90 -17.60
N VAL A 145 20.92 -6.61 -18.71
CA VAL A 145 20.70 -5.97 -20.01
C VAL A 145 19.40 -5.16 -20.00
N VAL A 146 18.32 -5.69 -19.43
CA VAL A 146 17.06 -4.96 -19.26
C VAL A 146 17.23 -3.75 -18.33
N VAL A 147 17.99 -3.88 -17.23
CA VAL A 147 18.35 -2.75 -16.37
C VAL A 147 19.14 -1.68 -17.14
N ARG A 148 20.04 -2.09 -18.04
CA ARG A 148 20.78 -1.16 -18.90
C ARG A 148 19.86 -0.42 -19.86
N GLU A 149 18.88 -1.10 -20.45
CA GLU A 149 17.87 -0.50 -21.33
C GLU A 149 17.00 0.50 -20.57
N TRP A 150 16.51 0.15 -19.38
CA TRP A 150 15.82 1.07 -18.49
C TRP A 150 16.66 2.31 -18.14
N LEU A 151 17.96 2.13 -17.90
CA LEU A 151 18.87 3.25 -17.65
C LEU A 151 19.05 4.13 -18.89
N HIS A 152 18.98 3.56 -20.10
CA HIS A 152 19.02 4.33 -21.34
C HIS A 152 17.75 5.19 -21.49
N ASP A 153 16.58 4.61 -21.26
CA ASP A 153 15.28 5.30 -21.41
C ASP A 153 15.08 6.43 -20.40
N THR A 154 15.60 6.26 -19.17
CA THR A 154 15.49 7.26 -18.09
C THR A 154 16.55 8.36 -18.18
N ALA A 155 17.51 8.28 -19.11
CA ALA A 155 18.59 9.25 -19.21
C ALA A 155 18.10 10.59 -19.80
N PRO A 156 18.46 11.74 -19.20
CA PRO A 156 18.09 13.04 -19.73
C PRO A 156 18.75 13.29 -21.09
N LEU A 157 17.97 13.75 -22.06
CA LEU A 157 18.51 14.08 -23.38
C LEU A 157 19.38 15.34 -23.31
N PRO A 158 20.53 15.34 -24.01
CA PRO A 158 21.45 16.46 -23.97
C PRO A 158 20.83 17.69 -24.69
N VAL A 159 20.80 18.83 -24.00
CA VAL A 159 20.42 20.11 -24.61
C VAL A 159 21.55 20.59 -25.51
N LEU A 160 21.28 20.70 -26.81
CA LEU A 160 22.26 21.17 -27.78
C LEU A 160 22.44 22.71 -27.65
N PRO A 161 23.69 23.21 -27.58
CA PRO A 161 23.93 24.66 -27.57
C PRO A 161 23.40 25.39 -28.81
N SER A 162 23.05 26.67 -28.64
CA SER A 162 22.61 27.56 -29.71
C SER A 162 23.69 27.64 -30.81
N GLY A 163 23.47 26.98 -31.95
CA GLY A 163 24.45 26.89 -33.05
C GLY A 163 24.63 25.47 -33.62
N PHE A 164 24.14 24.44 -32.91
CA PHE A 164 23.92 23.10 -33.45
C PHE A 164 22.52 23.10 -34.09
N GLY A 165 22.41 23.50 -35.35
CA GLY A 165 21.11 23.70 -36.01
C GLY A 165 20.15 22.53 -35.82
N ASP A 166 19.05 22.77 -35.10
CA ASP A 166 17.85 21.95 -35.14
C ASP A 166 17.26 22.09 -36.56
N GLY A 167 17.12 20.98 -37.29
CA GLY A 167 16.63 20.96 -38.67
C GLY A 167 15.20 21.51 -38.84
N SER A 168 14.55 21.93 -37.76
CA SER A 168 13.23 22.57 -37.70
C SER A 168 13.17 23.97 -38.34
N THR A 169 14.22 24.79 -38.25
CA THR A 169 14.20 26.13 -38.87
C THR A 169 14.81 26.08 -40.26
N GLY A 170 13.97 25.98 -41.29
CA GLY A 170 14.32 26.00 -42.72
C GLY A 170 14.95 27.31 -43.23
N ALA A 171 15.72 28.03 -42.41
CA ALA A 171 16.36 29.29 -42.77
C ALA A 171 17.88 29.24 -42.52
N GLY A 172 18.63 28.89 -43.56
CA GLY A 172 19.85 29.61 -43.97
C GLY A 172 21.09 29.66 -43.08
N THR A 173 21.13 29.07 -41.89
CA THR A 173 22.40 28.96 -41.13
C THR A 173 23.14 27.70 -41.57
N GLY A 174 23.90 27.82 -42.67
CA GLY A 174 24.82 26.76 -43.10
C GLY A 174 25.69 26.33 -41.92
N GLY A 175 25.51 25.07 -41.47
CA GLY A 175 26.22 24.52 -40.32
C GLY A 175 27.71 24.83 -40.40
N VAL A 176 28.30 25.21 -39.26
CA VAL A 176 29.74 25.49 -39.18
C VAL A 176 30.48 24.29 -39.75
N GLY A 177 31.14 24.48 -40.90
CA GLY A 177 31.94 23.44 -41.53
C GLY A 177 32.99 22.90 -40.57
N TYR A 178 33.36 21.64 -40.73
CA TYR A 178 34.35 21.01 -39.86
C TYR A 178 35.67 21.80 -39.86
N ASN A 179 36.13 22.21 -38.67
CA ASN A 179 37.32 23.05 -38.44
C ASN A 179 37.36 24.38 -39.23
N LYS A 180 36.19 24.98 -39.49
CA LYS A 180 36.06 26.20 -40.30
C LYS A 180 36.86 27.38 -39.72
N PHE A 181 36.88 27.58 -38.41
CA PHE A 181 37.58 28.73 -37.82
C PHE A 181 39.10 28.54 -37.86
N THR A 182 39.58 27.31 -37.73
CA THR A 182 40.98 26.91 -37.91
C THR A 182 41.42 27.14 -39.34
N LEU A 183 40.60 26.75 -40.33
CA LEU A 183 40.84 27.04 -41.74
C LEU A 183 40.90 28.54 -42.02
N LEU A 184 39.94 29.32 -41.50
CA LEU A 184 39.92 30.77 -41.68
C LEU A 184 41.14 31.46 -41.05
N ARG A 185 41.58 31.01 -39.86
CA ARG A 185 42.81 31.50 -39.23
C ARG A 185 44.05 31.15 -40.05
N LEU A 186 44.15 29.94 -40.59
CA LEU A 186 45.25 29.57 -41.47
C LEU A 186 45.29 30.41 -42.74
N GLN A 187 44.14 30.62 -43.40
CA GLN A 187 44.04 31.49 -44.58
C GLN A 187 44.44 32.93 -44.25
N GLN A 188 44.00 33.44 -43.09
CA GLN A 188 44.40 34.77 -42.64
C GLN A 188 45.90 34.85 -42.35
N ALA A 189 46.48 33.83 -41.72
CA ALA A 189 47.90 33.76 -41.42
C ALA A 189 48.75 33.67 -42.71
N GLN A 190 48.27 32.94 -43.73
CA GLN A 190 48.88 32.91 -45.06
C GLN A 190 48.84 34.27 -45.75
N ARG A 191 47.70 34.98 -45.70
CA ARG A 191 47.55 36.32 -46.28
C ARG A 191 48.39 37.39 -45.58
N THR A 192 48.55 37.28 -44.26
CA THR A 192 49.27 38.26 -43.43
C THR A 192 50.75 37.92 -43.22
N GLY A 193 51.21 36.74 -43.66
CA GLY A 193 52.58 36.27 -43.46
C GLY A 193 52.91 35.87 -42.02
N SER A 194 51.91 35.65 -41.15
CA SER A 194 52.12 35.24 -39.76
C SER A 194 52.63 33.79 -39.69
N ARG A 195 53.95 33.61 -39.66
CA ARG A 195 54.59 32.30 -39.50
C ARG A 195 54.28 31.65 -38.15
N SER A 196 54.01 32.45 -37.12
CA SER A 196 53.73 31.96 -35.76
C SER A 196 52.41 31.20 -35.69
N ASP A 197 51.34 31.72 -36.31
CA ASP A 197 50.02 31.08 -36.34
C ASP A 197 49.98 29.83 -37.23
N ILE A 198 50.73 29.86 -38.36
CA ILE A 198 50.87 28.68 -39.24
C ILE A 198 51.62 27.56 -38.52
N SER A 199 52.58 27.90 -37.66
CA SER A 199 53.34 26.90 -36.89
C SER A 199 52.57 26.31 -35.71
N SER A 200 51.61 27.05 -35.14
CA SER A 200 50.85 26.66 -33.95
C SER A 200 49.53 25.97 -34.26
N LEU A 201 48.92 26.23 -35.42
CA LEU A 201 47.64 25.65 -35.83
C LEU A 201 47.81 24.35 -36.61
N VAL A 202 46.78 23.51 -36.55
CA VAL A 202 46.69 22.23 -37.27
C VAL A 202 46.54 22.47 -38.77
N THR A 203 47.37 21.83 -39.59
CA THR A 203 47.46 22.03 -41.05
C THR A 203 46.73 20.96 -41.87
N GLU A 204 46.34 19.86 -41.26
CA GLU A 204 45.66 18.73 -41.92
C GLU A 204 44.22 18.61 -41.40
N LEU A 205 43.32 18.07 -42.22
CA LEU A 205 41.88 18.04 -41.92
C LEU A 205 41.46 16.76 -41.18
N ASP A 206 42.32 15.74 -41.04
CA ASP A 206 41.99 14.52 -40.32
C ASP A 206 41.84 14.77 -38.79
N PRO A 207 41.07 13.93 -38.07
CA PRO A 207 40.76 14.14 -36.65
C PRO A 207 41.93 13.86 -35.70
N ASP A 208 42.96 13.12 -36.12
CA ASP A 208 44.14 12.85 -35.31
C ASP A 208 45.26 13.87 -35.48
N ALA A 209 45.13 14.82 -36.42
CA ALA A 209 46.09 15.89 -36.68
C ALA A 209 46.48 16.72 -35.45
N PRO A 210 45.55 17.11 -34.55
CA PRO A 210 45.93 17.77 -33.30
C PRO A 210 46.77 16.87 -32.39
N ASN A 211 46.62 15.54 -32.50
CA ASN A 211 47.25 14.55 -31.63
C ASN A 211 48.59 14.01 -32.14
N ARG A 212 48.96 14.30 -33.41
CA ARG A 212 50.29 14.00 -33.93
C ARG A 212 51.34 14.90 -33.24
N LEU A 213 52.43 14.29 -32.80
CA LEU A 213 53.62 15.04 -32.40
C LEU A 213 54.19 15.71 -33.67
N SER A 214 54.51 17.01 -33.62
CA SER A 214 55.06 17.70 -34.79
C SER A 214 56.44 17.11 -35.14
N THR A 215 56.50 16.33 -36.20
CA THR A 215 57.73 15.75 -36.74
C THR A 215 58.41 16.75 -37.66
N LEU A 216 59.11 17.73 -37.07
CA LEU A 216 60.12 18.50 -37.78
C LEU A 216 61.50 17.91 -37.44
N ALA A 217 61.81 16.73 -38.00
CA ALA A 217 63.17 16.17 -38.00
C ALA A 217 63.42 15.05 -39.04
N ALA A 218 62.63 14.93 -40.11
CA ALA A 218 62.84 13.84 -41.09
C ALA A 218 62.61 14.25 -42.56
N GLU A 219 62.72 15.53 -42.90
CA GLU A 219 62.88 15.98 -44.28
C GLU A 219 64.25 16.61 -44.44
N ASN A 220 65.24 15.75 -44.63
CA ASN A 220 66.46 16.03 -45.39
C ASN A 220 67.17 14.69 -45.55
N VAL A 221 66.97 14.06 -46.71
CA VAL A 221 67.88 13.18 -47.46
C VAL A 221 67.05 12.44 -48.52
N TYR A 222 67.40 12.72 -49.78
CA TYR A 222 67.05 12.01 -51.03
C TYR A 222 65.75 12.35 -51.77
N GLU A 223 65.82 13.44 -52.55
CA GLU A 223 65.40 13.40 -53.95
C GLU A 223 66.34 12.47 -54.73
N GLY A 224 65.79 11.58 -55.56
CA GLY A 224 66.58 10.80 -56.52
C GLY A 224 65.94 9.47 -56.93
N SER A 225 65.04 9.56 -57.92
CA SER A 225 64.86 8.63 -59.05
C SER A 225 64.82 7.10 -58.88
N GLU A 226 63.88 6.52 -59.62
CA GLU A 226 63.89 5.20 -60.30
C GLU A 226 62.96 4.08 -59.82
N THR A 227 62.01 3.83 -60.71
CA THR A 227 61.35 2.60 -61.13
C THR A 227 62.09 1.26 -60.88
N VAL A 228 61.30 0.27 -60.43
CA VAL A 228 61.25 -1.15 -60.90
C VAL A 228 62.47 -2.06 -60.61
N ARG A 229 62.34 -3.01 -59.65
CA ARG A 229 62.36 -4.50 -59.84
C ARG A 229 62.41 -5.26 -58.49
N GLY A 230 62.07 -6.54 -58.56
CA GLY A 230 61.83 -7.48 -57.46
C GLY A 230 63.06 -8.07 -56.75
N PRO A 231 62.93 -9.24 -56.09
CA PRO A 231 63.45 -9.48 -54.74
C PRO A 231 64.62 -10.47 -54.66
N SER A 232 65.41 -10.44 -53.57
CA SER A 232 66.15 -11.63 -53.09
C SER A 232 66.92 -11.43 -51.76
N THR A 233 66.50 -12.19 -50.75
CA THR A 233 67.26 -13.11 -49.86
C THR A 233 68.44 -12.66 -48.97
N SER A 234 68.40 -13.22 -47.74
CA SER A 234 69.51 -13.55 -46.81
C SER A 234 70.10 -12.37 -46.02
N SER A 235 70.57 -12.47 -44.77
CA SER A 235 70.62 -13.46 -43.69
C SER A 235 71.15 -12.71 -42.45
N ALA A 236 70.64 -13.06 -41.27
CA ALA A 236 71.22 -12.96 -39.92
C ALA A 236 72.30 -11.90 -39.57
N ALA A 237 72.06 -11.13 -38.49
CA ALA A 237 72.87 -11.20 -37.26
C ALA A 237 72.36 -10.25 -36.16
N VAL A 238 72.16 -10.81 -34.96
CA VAL A 238 71.89 -10.10 -33.69
C VAL A 238 73.23 -9.80 -33.00
N PRO A 239 73.34 -8.70 -32.26
CA PRO A 239 74.09 -8.75 -31.01
C PRO A 239 73.25 -8.28 -29.81
N ARG A 240 73.20 -9.17 -28.79
CA ARG A 240 72.82 -8.89 -27.41
C ARG A 240 73.91 -8.07 -26.73
N ILE A 241 73.54 -7.07 -25.90
CA ILE A 241 74.34 -6.68 -24.73
C ILE A 241 73.41 -6.37 -23.54
N ASN A 242 73.82 -6.92 -22.39
CA ASN A 242 73.16 -6.95 -21.08
C ASN A 242 73.08 -5.58 -20.37
N SER A 243 72.09 -5.54 -19.49
CA SER A 243 71.84 -4.58 -18.42
C SER A 243 72.90 -4.61 -17.32
N SER A 244 73.24 -3.45 -16.74
CA SER A 244 73.35 -3.26 -15.28
C SER A 244 73.77 -1.83 -14.90
N ASN A 245 73.05 -1.27 -13.92
CA ASN A 245 73.46 -0.28 -12.92
C ASN A 245 73.68 1.20 -13.34
N ILE A 246 73.42 2.24 -12.52
CA ILE A 246 72.57 2.56 -11.35
C ILE A 246 72.88 4.07 -11.10
N ASN A 247 71.86 4.83 -10.68
CA ASN A 247 71.91 6.10 -9.91
C ASN A 247 72.21 7.48 -10.57
N THR A 248 71.14 8.31 -10.51
CA THR A 248 71.04 9.68 -9.96
C THR A 248 72.25 10.61 -10.02
N THR A 249 72.07 11.74 -10.72
CA THR A 249 72.32 13.09 -10.18
C THR A 249 71.53 14.15 -10.96
N THR A 250 70.79 14.97 -10.22
CA THR A 250 70.37 16.33 -10.54
C THR A 250 71.43 17.14 -11.29
N THR A 251 71.08 17.75 -12.43
CA THR A 251 71.73 18.98 -12.95
C THR A 251 70.78 19.69 -13.94
N THR A 252 70.33 20.88 -13.52
CA THR A 252 70.27 22.16 -14.23
C THR A 252 69.99 22.20 -15.74
N ALA A 253 68.89 22.88 -16.07
CA ALA A 253 68.59 23.68 -17.25
C ALA A 253 69.56 23.56 -18.46
N GLY A 254 69.09 22.88 -19.50
CA GLY A 254 69.58 22.98 -20.87
C GLY A 254 68.39 22.94 -21.83
N SER A 255 68.20 24.03 -22.57
CA SER A 255 67.16 24.22 -23.58
C SER A 255 67.14 23.07 -24.59
N SER A 256 66.07 22.28 -24.58
CA SER A 256 65.70 21.41 -25.70
C SER A 256 64.36 21.89 -26.22
N GLN A 257 64.30 22.29 -27.48
CA GLN A 257 63.08 22.78 -28.14
C GLN A 257 61.95 21.77 -27.94
N ALA A 258 60.99 22.10 -27.07
CA ALA A 258 59.75 21.37 -26.97
C ALA A 258 59.00 21.56 -28.30
N SER A 259 58.93 20.49 -29.10
CA SER A 259 58.08 20.42 -30.29
C SER A 259 56.67 20.86 -29.88
N LYS A 260 56.25 22.06 -30.29
CA LYS A 260 54.94 22.62 -29.92
C LYS A 260 53.86 21.80 -30.64
N LYS A 261 52.99 21.13 -29.88
CA LYS A 261 51.80 20.44 -30.39
C LYS A 261 50.92 21.45 -31.13
N LYS A 262 50.51 21.13 -32.37
CA LYS A 262 49.58 21.97 -33.14
C LYS A 262 48.18 21.86 -32.53
N VAL A 263 47.46 22.97 -32.40
CA VAL A 263 46.15 23.04 -31.73
C VAL A 263 45.09 23.58 -32.69
N LEU A 264 43.83 23.23 -32.45
CA LEU A 264 42.68 23.83 -33.14
C LEU A 264 42.47 25.29 -32.71
N ALA A 265 41.78 26.08 -33.53
CA ALA A 265 41.29 27.37 -33.08
C ALA A 265 40.36 27.21 -31.86
N ALA A 266 40.37 28.18 -30.94
CA ALA A 266 39.63 28.09 -29.69
C ALA A 266 38.12 27.86 -29.90
N ASP A 267 37.52 28.48 -30.92
CA ASP A 267 36.10 28.32 -31.25
C ASP A 267 35.78 26.90 -31.74
N ASP A 268 36.62 26.34 -32.60
CA ASP A 268 36.47 24.94 -33.06
C ASP A 268 36.71 23.96 -31.90
N ALA A 269 37.71 24.20 -31.05
CA ALA A 269 37.99 23.36 -29.89
C ALA A 269 36.83 23.35 -28.87
N ASN A 270 36.22 24.51 -28.61
CA ASN A 270 35.05 24.63 -27.76
C ASN A 270 33.82 23.95 -28.37
N TYR A 271 33.63 24.07 -29.69
CA TYR A 271 32.56 23.38 -30.40
C TYR A 271 32.73 21.86 -30.36
N GLU A 272 33.94 21.34 -30.63
CA GLU A 272 34.23 19.90 -30.55
C GLU A 272 34.03 19.36 -29.14
N LYS A 273 34.41 20.13 -28.11
CA LYS A 273 34.15 19.77 -26.70
C LYS A 273 32.64 19.67 -26.40
N ALA A 274 31.86 20.67 -26.81
CA ALA A 274 30.41 20.68 -26.61
C ALA A 274 29.70 19.57 -27.40
N LEU A 275 30.13 19.32 -28.65
CA LEU A 275 29.65 18.22 -29.46
C LEU A 275 29.96 16.87 -28.81
N ALA A 276 31.17 16.68 -28.29
CA ALA A 276 31.57 15.46 -27.62
C ALA A 276 30.73 15.20 -26.34
N GLN A 277 30.46 16.24 -25.56
CA GLN A 277 29.56 16.14 -24.40
C GLN A 277 28.13 15.77 -24.80
N ALA A 278 27.60 16.37 -25.87
CA ALA A 278 26.28 16.01 -26.39
C ALA A 278 26.25 14.56 -26.90
N LEU A 279 27.25 14.13 -27.66
CA LEU A 279 27.36 12.75 -28.17
C LEU A 279 27.46 11.73 -27.03
N TYR A 280 28.21 12.03 -25.97
CA TYR A 280 28.23 11.20 -24.76
C TYR A 280 26.82 11.07 -24.17
N GLY A 281 26.05 12.17 -24.09
CA GLY A 281 24.66 12.15 -23.63
C GLY A 281 23.74 11.25 -24.48
N TYR A 282 23.85 11.32 -25.82
CA TYR A 282 23.08 10.42 -26.69
C TYR A 282 23.47 8.95 -26.55
N ILE A 283 24.77 8.65 -26.39
CA ILE A 283 25.25 7.27 -26.16
C ILE A 283 24.78 6.77 -24.79
N ARG A 284 24.83 7.61 -23.76
CA ARG A 284 24.30 7.32 -22.42
C ARG A 284 22.80 7.04 -22.45
N ALA A 285 22.04 7.72 -23.31
CA ALA A 285 20.62 7.47 -23.55
C ALA A 285 20.33 6.31 -24.51
N GLY A 286 21.34 5.57 -24.99
CA GLY A 286 21.15 4.44 -25.92
C GLY A 286 20.72 4.83 -27.35
N ARG A 287 20.53 6.13 -27.62
CA ARG A 287 20.10 6.66 -28.93
C ARG A 287 21.26 6.78 -29.91
N LEU A 288 21.87 5.64 -30.25
CA LEU A 288 23.05 5.58 -31.13
C LEU A 288 22.77 6.11 -32.53
N ASP A 289 21.58 5.86 -33.08
CA ASP A 289 21.20 6.33 -34.43
C ASP A 289 21.13 7.86 -34.51
N GLU A 290 20.63 8.50 -33.47
CA GLU A 290 20.59 9.97 -33.38
C GLU A 290 21.97 10.56 -33.13
N ALA A 291 22.82 9.89 -32.36
CA ALA A 291 24.23 10.27 -32.24
C ALA A 291 24.94 10.22 -33.61
N ILE A 292 24.66 9.18 -34.40
CA ILE A 292 25.19 9.00 -35.77
C ILE A 292 24.67 10.12 -36.68
N GLU A 293 23.37 10.43 -36.62
CA GLU A 293 22.77 11.47 -37.45
C GLU A 293 23.25 12.86 -37.04
N LEU A 294 23.43 13.13 -35.75
CA LEU A 294 24.05 14.35 -35.25
C LEU A 294 25.47 14.50 -35.79
N CYS A 295 26.28 13.43 -35.78
CA CYS A 295 27.62 13.43 -36.39
C CYS A 295 27.58 13.75 -37.89
N ARG A 296 26.58 13.24 -38.63
CA ARG A 296 26.41 13.52 -40.07
C ARG A 296 25.99 14.95 -40.35
N ARG A 297 24.98 15.45 -39.62
CA ARG A 297 24.48 16.83 -39.71
C ARG A 297 25.58 17.85 -39.41
N THR A 298 26.39 17.54 -38.40
CA THR A 298 27.55 18.36 -38.03
C THR A 298 28.77 18.15 -38.93
N LYS A 299 28.73 17.28 -39.96
CA LYS A 299 29.86 16.99 -40.87
C LYS A 299 31.07 16.31 -40.21
N ARG A 300 30.89 15.62 -39.08
CA ARG A 300 31.89 14.75 -38.41
C ARG A 300 31.63 13.28 -38.74
N SER A 301 31.58 12.94 -40.03
CA SER A 301 31.23 11.58 -40.49
C SER A 301 32.18 10.49 -39.96
N TRP A 302 33.41 10.84 -39.61
CA TRP A 302 34.37 9.92 -38.97
C TRP A 302 33.96 9.50 -37.54
N ARG A 303 33.30 10.39 -36.78
CA ARG A 303 32.70 10.05 -35.47
C ARG A 303 31.53 9.10 -35.65
N ALA A 304 30.69 9.34 -36.66
CA ALA A 304 29.59 8.43 -37.01
C ALA A 304 30.10 7.01 -37.33
N ALA A 305 31.20 6.90 -38.08
CA ALA A 305 31.84 5.62 -38.35
C ALA A 305 32.37 4.93 -37.08
N SER A 306 32.93 5.71 -36.15
CA SER A 306 33.41 5.20 -34.86
C SER A 306 32.27 4.64 -34.01
N VAL A 307 31.14 5.36 -33.91
CA VAL A 307 29.94 4.92 -33.17
C VAL A 307 29.34 3.66 -33.80
N ARG A 308 29.20 3.60 -35.13
CA ARG A 308 28.69 2.41 -35.84
C ARG A 308 29.52 1.15 -35.62
N GLY A 309 30.83 1.30 -35.37
CA GLY A 309 31.71 0.16 -35.10
C GLY A 309 31.39 -0.62 -33.82
N SER A 310 30.52 -0.08 -32.95
CA SER A 310 30.04 -0.73 -31.72
C SER A 310 29.04 -1.87 -31.97
N LEU A 311 28.32 -1.82 -33.10
CA LEU A 311 27.28 -2.77 -33.45
C LEU A 311 27.85 -4.17 -33.69
N LEU A 312 27.18 -5.19 -33.15
CA LEU A 312 27.51 -6.59 -33.39
C LEU A 312 27.30 -6.93 -34.86
N PHE A 313 28.13 -7.83 -35.39
CA PHE A 313 28.00 -8.29 -36.77
C PHE A 313 26.72 -9.10 -36.94
N GLU A 314 25.89 -8.66 -37.88
CA GLU A 314 24.63 -9.28 -38.22
C GLU A 314 24.57 -9.50 -39.74
N TRP A 315 24.15 -10.71 -40.13
CA TRP A 315 23.86 -11.01 -41.51
C TRP A 315 22.82 -12.13 -41.58
N ARG A 316 21.59 -11.78 -41.96
CA ARG A 316 20.46 -12.72 -42.00
C ARG A 316 20.71 -13.92 -42.91
N ALA A 317 21.45 -13.74 -44.01
CA ALA A 317 21.80 -14.84 -44.91
C ALA A 317 22.73 -15.91 -44.27
N LEU A 318 23.35 -15.61 -43.13
CA LEU A 318 24.16 -16.56 -42.35
C LEU A 318 23.47 -17.03 -41.05
N ALA A 319 22.33 -16.43 -40.69
CA ALA A 319 21.49 -16.94 -39.63
C ALA A 319 20.71 -18.13 -40.20
N ASN A 320 20.56 -19.22 -39.44
CA ASN A 320 19.88 -20.44 -39.91
C ASN A 320 18.34 -20.26 -40.04
N ASP A 321 17.86 -19.06 -40.35
CA ASP A 321 16.44 -18.79 -40.58
C ASP A 321 16.00 -19.40 -41.92
N GLN A 322 14.85 -20.08 -41.92
CA GLN A 322 14.25 -20.63 -43.12
C GLN A 322 14.04 -19.51 -44.16
N PRO A 323 14.23 -19.77 -45.47
CA PRO A 323 13.91 -18.80 -46.50
C PRO A 323 12.44 -18.37 -46.36
N ILE A 324 12.19 -17.07 -46.41
CA ILE A 324 10.82 -16.52 -46.51
C ILE A 324 10.16 -17.22 -47.70
N GLU A 325 9.08 -17.96 -47.47
CA GLU A 325 8.23 -18.42 -48.56
C GLU A 325 7.80 -17.19 -49.37
N GLU A 326 8.15 -17.16 -50.65
CA GLU A 326 7.87 -16.09 -51.60
C GLU A 326 6.35 -15.85 -51.70
N ASN A 327 5.77 -15.09 -50.77
CA ASN A 327 4.34 -14.78 -50.82
C ASN A 327 4.00 -13.37 -50.36
N ASP A 328 4.81 -12.39 -50.74
CA ASP A 328 4.32 -11.02 -50.76
C ASP A 328 4.81 -10.28 -52.00
N ASN A 329 3.92 -9.47 -52.59
CA ASN A 329 4.14 -8.65 -53.78
C ASN A 329 5.08 -7.46 -53.47
N THR A 330 6.18 -7.71 -52.78
CA THR A 330 7.20 -6.70 -52.48
C THR A 330 8.20 -6.66 -53.63
N ASN A 331 8.40 -5.46 -54.15
CA ASN A 331 9.28 -5.15 -55.28
C ASN A 331 10.65 -5.88 -55.14
N PRO A 332 11.12 -6.66 -56.13
CA PRO A 332 12.35 -7.46 -56.01
C PRO A 332 13.60 -6.63 -55.71
N ASP A 333 13.59 -5.32 -55.99
CA ASP A 333 14.66 -4.39 -55.61
C ASP A 333 14.75 -4.13 -54.09
N THR A 334 13.70 -4.45 -53.32
CA THR A 334 13.68 -4.32 -51.85
C THR A 334 14.02 -5.60 -51.11
N ALA A 335 13.92 -6.77 -51.74
CA ALA A 335 14.34 -8.06 -51.16
C ALA A 335 15.88 -8.19 -51.07
N PHE A 336 16.62 -7.46 -51.91
CA PHE A 336 18.09 -7.36 -51.84
C PHE A 336 18.59 -6.27 -50.88
N ALA A 337 17.70 -5.53 -50.21
CA ALA A 337 18.07 -4.44 -49.30
C ALA A 337 18.53 -4.91 -47.91
N ASP A 338 18.51 -6.22 -47.62
CA ASP A 338 18.97 -6.80 -46.36
C ASP A 338 20.48 -7.10 -46.39
N GLY A 339 21.28 -6.04 -46.56
CA GLY A 339 22.74 -6.11 -46.55
C GLY A 339 23.31 -6.45 -45.15
N TRP A 340 24.49 -7.06 -45.11
CA TRP A 340 25.21 -7.31 -43.84
C TRP A 340 25.47 -5.99 -43.08
N SER A 341 25.39 -6.05 -41.75
CA SER A 341 25.54 -4.88 -40.88
C SER A 341 26.47 -5.17 -39.69
N GLY A 342 26.90 -4.12 -39.00
CA GLY A 342 27.77 -4.22 -37.83
C GLY A 342 29.23 -4.58 -38.13
N ASN A 343 29.99 -4.89 -37.09
CA ASN A 343 31.44 -5.01 -37.15
C ASN A 343 31.95 -6.44 -36.93
N LYS A 344 32.39 -7.09 -38.00
CA LYS A 344 33.02 -8.43 -37.93
C LYS A 344 34.28 -8.48 -37.06
N ARG A 345 35.05 -7.39 -36.98
CA ARG A 345 36.28 -7.29 -36.18
C ARG A 345 36.06 -6.46 -34.91
N ARG A 346 34.96 -6.70 -34.21
CA ARG A 346 34.57 -5.95 -33.00
C ARG A 346 35.64 -5.98 -31.90
N LYS A 347 36.34 -7.10 -31.68
CA LYS A 347 37.44 -7.18 -30.69
C LYS A 347 38.57 -6.19 -30.96
N LEU A 348 38.99 -6.04 -32.22
CA LEU A 348 40.00 -5.06 -32.61
C LEU A 348 39.51 -3.62 -32.42
N TRP A 349 38.27 -3.35 -32.83
CA TRP A 349 37.64 -2.05 -32.64
C TRP A 349 37.55 -1.67 -31.15
N LYS A 350 37.09 -2.59 -30.29
CA LYS A 350 37.05 -2.40 -28.83
C LYS A 350 38.41 -2.09 -28.23
N THR A 351 39.44 -2.83 -28.65
CA THR A 351 40.83 -2.60 -28.20
C THR A 351 41.29 -1.19 -28.60
N THR A 352 40.90 -0.74 -29.79
CA THR A 352 41.23 0.59 -30.30
C THR A 352 40.51 1.69 -29.51
N CYS A 353 39.21 1.52 -29.24
CA CYS A 353 38.45 2.44 -28.40
C CYS A 353 38.96 2.46 -26.95
N THR A 354 39.36 1.32 -26.39
CA THR A 354 39.97 1.22 -25.06
C THR A 354 41.27 2.02 -24.99
N ARG A 355 42.15 1.88 -25.99
CA ARG A 355 43.39 2.67 -26.10
C ARG A 355 43.10 4.16 -26.24
N ALA A 356 42.09 4.54 -27.02
CA ALA A 356 41.67 5.93 -27.16
C ALA A 356 41.17 6.50 -25.83
N ALA A 357 40.31 5.80 -25.10
CA ALA A 357 39.81 6.22 -23.79
C ALA A 357 40.94 6.42 -22.76
N LEU A 358 41.97 5.57 -22.79
CA LEU A 358 43.13 5.65 -21.89
C LEU A 358 44.17 6.69 -22.31
N ASN A 359 44.05 7.30 -23.49
CA ASN A 359 45.02 8.26 -23.98
C ASN A 359 44.90 9.61 -23.24
N PRO A 360 45.91 10.03 -22.44
CA PRO A 360 45.86 11.30 -21.70
C PRO A 360 45.95 12.53 -22.61
N HIS A 361 46.28 12.37 -23.89
CA HIS A 361 46.37 13.47 -24.85
C HIS A 361 45.04 13.84 -25.50
N LEU A 362 44.00 13.01 -25.33
CA LEU A 362 42.65 13.29 -25.79
C LEU A 362 41.87 14.07 -24.73
N PRO A 363 40.94 14.97 -25.13
CA PRO A 363 40.05 15.64 -24.20
C PRO A 363 39.18 14.65 -23.41
N ASP A 364 38.87 14.96 -22.15
CA ASP A 364 38.05 14.08 -21.30
C ASP A 364 36.68 13.70 -21.88
N PRO A 365 35.92 14.59 -22.56
CA PRO A 365 34.66 14.22 -23.21
C PRO A 365 34.85 13.19 -24.34
N ASP A 366 35.92 13.30 -25.12
CA ASP A 366 36.21 12.33 -26.19
C ASP A 366 36.66 10.98 -25.60
N ARG A 367 37.45 11.00 -24.52
CA ARG A 367 37.82 9.80 -23.78
C ARG A 367 36.59 9.11 -23.18
N ALA A 368 35.62 9.87 -22.68
CA ALA A 368 34.35 9.37 -22.16
C ALA A 368 33.49 8.71 -23.24
N ILE A 369 33.42 9.28 -24.46
CA ILE A 369 32.73 8.64 -25.60
C ILE A 369 33.33 7.26 -25.88
N HIS A 370 34.66 7.17 -26.01
CA HIS A 370 35.31 5.89 -26.30
C HIS A 370 35.17 4.88 -25.16
N ALA A 371 35.19 5.35 -23.90
CA ALA A 371 34.94 4.50 -22.74
C ALA A 371 33.48 3.98 -22.69
N ALA A 372 32.51 4.81 -23.09
CA ALA A 372 31.10 4.46 -23.18
C ALA A 372 30.80 3.47 -24.34
N LEU A 373 31.47 3.64 -25.48
CA LEU A 373 31.34 2.77 -26.65
C LEU A 373 32.00 1.40 -26.47
N ALA A 374 33.09 1.33 -25.68
CA ALA A 374 33.75 0.08 -25.32
C ALA A 374 33.95 -0.02 -23.80
N PRO A 375 32.86 -0.29 -23.04
CA PRO A 375 32.94 -0.50 -21.60
C PRO A 375 33.85 -1.69 -21.29
N SER A 376 34.79 -1.50 -20.37
CA SER A 376 35.70 -2.54 -19.90
C SER A 376 36.21 -2.20 -18.50
N PRO A 377 36.75 -3.17 -17.74
CA PRO A 377 37.39 -2.89 -16.46
C PRO A 377 38.51 -1.84 -16.56
N ALA A 378 39.25 -1.83 -17.68
CA ALA A 378 40.31 -0.87 -17.95
C ALA A 378 39.79 0.57 -18.18
N THR A 379 38.64 0.73 -18.85
CA THR A 379 38.03 2.05 -19.11
C THR A 379 37.20 2.57 -17.94
N SER A 380 37.02 1.77 -16.89
CA SER A 380 36.14 2.07 -15.75
C SER A 380 36.50 3.37 -15.02
N VAL A 381 37.79 3.68 -14.86
CA VAL A 381 38.25 4.93 -14.21
C VAL A 381 37.84 6.16 -15.01
N VAL A 382 37.96 6.09 -16.33
CA VAL A 382 37.61 7.19 -17.25
C VAL A 382 36.10 7.39 -17.30
N LEU A 383 35.36 6.29 -17.40
CA LEU A 383 33.90 6.33 -17.46
C LEU A 383 33.30 6.85 -16.16
N ARG A 384 33.79 6.38 -15.00
CA ARG A 384 33.35 6.88 -13.68
C ARG A 384 33.67 8.35 -13.46
N GLY A 385 34.76 8.86 -14.04
CA GLY A 385 35.08 10.29 -14.00
C GLY A 385 34.10 11.17 -14.79
N ALA A 386 33.34 10.58 -15.71
CA ALA A 386 32.31 11.26 -16.49
C ALA A 386 30.89 11.08 -15.92
N CYS A 387 30.66 10.10 -15.03
CA CYS A 387 29.40 9.89 -14.32
C CYS A 387 29.15 11.01 -13.31
N LYS A 388 27.92 11.54 -13.28
CA LYS A 388 27.55 12.63 -12.37
C LYS A 388 26.43 12.26 -11.41
N THR A 389 25.48 11.47 -11.88
CA THR A 389 24.31 11.01 -11.12
C THR A 389 24.50 9.57 -10.66
N TRP A 390 23.72 9.12 -9.68
CA TRP A 390 23.73 7.72 -9.25
C TRP A 390 23.40 6.77 -10.41
N SER A 391 22.40 7.11 -11.22
CA SER A 391 21.99 6.34 -12.40
C SER A 391 23.11 6.23 -13.44
N ASP A 392 23.96 7.25 -13.59
CA ASP A 392 25.14 7.17 -14.46
C ASP A 392 26.19 6.19 -13.93
N HIS A 393 26.42 6.18 -12.62
CA HIS A 393 27.33 5.24 -12.00
C HIS A 393 26.82 3.80 -12.16
N LEU A 394 25.53 3.56 -11.88
CA LEU A 394 24.91 2.25 -12.09
C LEU A 394 25.03 1.82 -13.57
N TRP A 395 24.71 2.70 -14.51
CA TRP A 395 24.81 2.42 -15.94
C TRP A 395 26.23 2.04 -16.36
N ALA A 396 27.24 2.76 -15.88
CA ALA A 396 28.64 2.47 -16.19
C ALA A 396 29.05 1.08 -15.68
N TRP A 397 28.66 0.72 -14.45
CA TRP A 397 28.95 -0.59 -13.87
C TRP A 397 28.24 -1.72 -14.62
N VAL A 398 26.93 -1.59 -14.82
CA VAL A 398 26.12 -2.59 -15.54
C VAL A 398 26.65 -2.77 -16.97
N SER A 399 26.99 -1.68 -17.66
CA SER A 399 27.54 -1.74 -19.02
C SER A 399 28.88 -2.47 -19.08
N ILE A 400 29.77 -2.26 -18.11
CA ILE A 400 31.06 -2.96 -18.02
C ILE A 400 30.85 -4.46 -17.73
N ILE A 401 29.95 -4.79 -16.81
CA ILE A 401 29.66 -6.18 -16.42
C ILE A 401 29.05 -6.96 -17.58
N CYS A 402 28.00 -6.42 -18.22
CA CYS A 402 27.34 -7.08 -19.36
C CYS A 402 28.31 -7.27 -20.54
N GLU A 403 29.07 -6.23 -20.87
CA GLU A 403 30.02 -6.28 -21.97
C GLU A 403 31.22 -7.21 -21.68
N GLY A 404 31.66 -7.32 -20.42
CA GLY A 404 32.68 -8.27 -20.00
C GLY A 404 32.23 -9.71 -20.16
N LYS A 405 31.10 -10.07 -19.54
CA LYS A 405 30.53 -11.43 -19.61
C LYS A 405 30.28 -11.87 -21.05
N GLN A 406 29.73 -11.00 -21.89
CA GLN A 406 29.49 -11.32 -23.30
C GLN A 406 30.79 -11.60 -24.08
N VAL A 407 31.88 -10.87 -23.80
CA VAL A 407 33.18 -11.11 -24.45
C VAL A 407 33.77 -12.43 -24.01
N ASP A 408 33.76 -12.71 -22.70
CA ASP A 408 34.34 -13.93 -22.14
C ASP A 408 33.65 -15.18 -22.70
N GLU A 409 32.32 -15.17 -22.80
CA GLU A 409 31.54 -16.27 -23.39
C GLU A 409 31.77 -16.41 -24.90
N LEU A 410 31.89 -15.31 -25.65
CA LEU A 410 32.22 -15.36 -27.08
C LEU A 410 33.64 -15.87 -27.34
N GLU A 411 34.60 -15.54 -26.48
CA GLU A 411 35.97 -16.06 -26.53
C GLU A 411 36.01 -17.56 -26.25
N ARG A 412 35.27 -18.01 -25.23
CA ARG A 412 35.15 -19.41 -24.85
C ARG A 412 34.51 -20.26 -25.96
N ALA A 413 33.45 -19.76 -26.60
CA ALA A 413 32.78 -20.43 -27.71
C ALA A 413 33.69 -20.60 -28.96
N GLY A 414 34.81 -19.86 -29.05
CA GLY A 414 35.70 -19.89 -30.21
C GLY A 414 35.20 -19.05 -31.40
N ALA A 415 34.12 -18.29 -31.20
CA ALA A 415 33.50 -17.39 -32.17
C ALA A 415 34.42 -16.24 -32.65
N VAL A 416 35.61 -16.13 -32.07
CA VAL A 416 36.61 -15.09 -32.36
C VAL A 416 37.52 -15.48 -33.52
N PHE A 417 37.54 -16.75 -33.92
CA PHE A 417 38.42 -17.26 -34.97
C PHE A 417 37.63 -17.75 -36.18
N GLY A 418 37.53 -16.90 -37.21
CA GLY A 418 37.38 -17.45 -38.56
C GLY A 418 38.59 -18.34 -38.88
N PRO A 419 38.44 -19.43 -39.67
CA PRO A 419 39.46 -20.47 -39.83
C PRO A 419 40.79 -20.06 -40.52
N ASN A 420 41.10 -18.77 -40.70
CA ASN A 420 42.31 -18.32 -41.40
C ASN A 420 42.98 -17.08 -40.76
N THR A 421 43.41 -17.18 -39.51
CA THR A 421 44.31 -16.15 -38.91
C THR A 421 45.45 -16.72 -38.08
N THR A 422 45.93 -17.93 -38.41
CA THR A 422 47.28 -18.37 -38.03
C THR A 422 48.31 -17.85 -39.04
N TYR A 423 48.46 -16.54 -39.13
CA TYR A 423 49.68 -15.94 -39.69
C TYR A 423 50.12 -14.77 -38.80
N GLY A 424 51.12 -15.07 -37.98
CA GLY A 424 52.10 -14.16 -37.39
C GLY A 424 51.61 -12.78 -36.95
N SER A 425 51.26 -12.66 -35.67
CA SER A 425 51.44 -11.40 -34.94
C SER A 425 52.40 -11.61 -33.77
N SER A 426 53.64 -12.00 -34.10
CA SER A 426 54.79 -11.71 -33.23
C SER A 426 55.09 -10.21 -33.37
N GLY A 427 54.42 -9.38 -32.59
CA GLY A 427 54.58 -7.94 -32.75
C GLY A 427 53.68 -7.07 -31.88
N SER A 428 53.33 -7.49 -30.66
CA SER A 428 52.86 -6.56 -29.64
C SER A 428 54.03 -6.24 -28.72
N VAL A 429 54.59 -5.05 -28.90
CA VAL A 429 55.50 -4.41 -27.95
C VAL A 429 54.86 -4.46 -26.56
N GLY A 430 55.57 -5.08 -25.62
CA GLY A 430 55.15 -5.19 -24.24
C GLY A 430 55.11 -3.82 -23.57
N ILE A 431 54.00 -3.52 -22.91
CA ILE A 431 53.97 -2.52 -21.84
C ILE A 431 53.71 -3.30 -20.55
N SER A 432 54.79 -3.50 -19.79
CA SER A 432 54.74 -3.87 -18.39
C SER A 432 54.29 -2.64 -17.60
N VAL A 433 53.09 -2.67 -17.01
CA VAL A 433 52.76 -1.84 -15.84
C VAL A 433 52.60 -2.81 -14.68
N GLY A 434 53.48 -2.67 -13.69
CA GLY A 434 53.58 -3.58 -12.55
C GLY A 434 52.52 -3.37 -11.47
N GLY A 435 52.18 -4.48 -10.83
CA GLY A 435 51.45 -4.62 -9.57
C GLY A 435 49.98 -5.01 -9.77
N GLY A 436 49.51 -6.22 -9.46
CA GLY A 436 50.10 -7.42 -8.91
C GLY A 436 48.96 -8.40 -8.57
N GLY A 437 49.12 -9.67 -8.95
CA GLY A 437 48.26 -10.78 -8.52
C GLY A 437 47.59 -11.57 -9.65
N GLY A 438 48.17 -12.73 -9.98
CA GLY A 438 47.54 -13.73 -10.86
C GLY A 438 48.37 -14.05 -12.11
N GLY A 439 49.50 -14.74 -11.93
CA GLY A 439 50.23 -15.33 -13.05
C GLY A 439 49.44 -16.50 -13.63
N GLY A 440 49.07 -16.39 -14.91
CA GLY A 440 48.63 -17.51 -15.74
C GLY A 440 49.61 -17.61 -16.90
N TYR A 441 50.46 -18.63 -16.87
CA TYR A 441 51.17 -19.10 -18.05
C TYR A 441 50.13 -19.40 -19.15
N TRP A 442 50.50 -19.14 -20.40
CA TRP A 442 49.71 -19.55 -21.57
C TRP A 442 49.66 -21.08 -21.65
N GLU A 443 48.66 -21.70 -21.01
CA GLU A 443 48.36 -23.14 -21.12
C GLU A 443 47.09 -23.42 -21.96
N GLY A 444 46.36 -22.40 -22.43
CA GLY A 444 45.11 -22.60 -23.19
C GLY A 444 45.28 -22.99 -24.67
N GLY A 445 46.52 -23.11 -25.16
CA GLY A 445 46.80 -23.53 -26.55
C GLY A 445 46.56 -25.01 -26.79
N GLU A 446 46.80 -25.85 -25.79
CA GLU A 446 46.59 -27.30 -25.88
C GLU A 446 45.11 -27.67 -25.83
N GLU A 447 44.29 -26.93 -25.10
CA GLU A 447 42.86 -27.20 -24.91
C GLU A 447 42.00 -26.91 -26.16
N ALA A 448 42.38 -25.89 -26.94
CA ALA A 448 41.80 -25.59 -28.24
C ALA A 448 42.22 -26.59 -29.33
N VAL A 449 43.46 -27.09 -29.27
CA VAL A 449 43.97 -28.15 -30.14
C VAL A 449 43.34 -29.50 -29.78
N GLU A 450 43.11 -29.78 -28.50
CA GLU A 450 42.29 -30.93 -28.06
C GLU A 450 40.83 -30.79 -28.50
N ARG A 451 40.24 -29.58 -28.52
CA ARG A 451 38.87 -29.35 -29.06
C ARG A 451 38.78 -29.64 -30.56
N ILE A 452 39.80 -29.26 -31.34
CA ILE A 452 39.90 -29.65 -32.76
C ILE A 452 40.17 -31.16 -32.90
N GLY A 453 40.96 -31.75 -31.98
CA GLY A 453 41.13 -33.21 -31.86
C GLY A 453 39.83 -33.95 -31.54
N ARG A 454 38.93 -33.36 -30.74
CA ARG A 454 37.59 -33.88 -30.41
C ARG A 454 36.63 -33.90 -31.62
N VAL A 455 36.70 -32.89 -32.50
CA VAL A 455 35.94 -32.89 -33.77
C VAL A 455 36.47 -33.97 -34.72
N MET A 456 37.78 -34.22 -34.74
CA MET A 456 38.36 -35.35 -35.49
C MET A 456 37.96 -36.72 -34.91
N MET A 457 37.90 -36.88 -33.58
CA MET A 457 37.41 -38.12 -32.95
C MET A 457 35.93 -38.43 -33.25
N ASN A 458 35.08 -37.40 -33.35
CA ASN A 458 33.68 -37.57 -33.77
C ASN A 458 33.54 -37.99 -35.24
N LEU A 459 34.50 -37.64 -36.10
CA LEU A 459 34.54 -38.07 -37.50
C LEU A 459 35.00 -39.54 -37.63
N GLU A 460 35.92 -39.99 -36.77
CA GLU A 460 36.40 -41.39 -36.77
C GLU A 460 35.34 -42.38 -36.27
N SER A 461 34.47 -41.99 -35.33
CA SER A 461 33.35 -42.82 -34.88
C SER A 461 32.27 -43.08 -35.95
N ALA A 462 32.18 -42.25 -36.99
CA ALA A 462 31.18 -42.37 -38.06
C ALA A 462 31.65 -43.23 -39.23
N VAL A 463 32.93 -43.63 -39.26
CA VAL A 463 33.55 -44.35 -40.40
C VAL A 463 33.71 -45.85 -40.14
N GLU A 464 33.52 -46.35 -38.91
CA GLU A 464 33.58 -47.80 -38.60
C GLU A 464 32.24 -48.54 -38.78
N GLY A 465 31.54 -48.25 -39.87
CA GLY A 465 30.35 -48.98 -40.33
C GLY A 465 30.60 -49.67 -41.67
N GLY A 466 31.65 -50.49 -41.74
CA GLY A 466 31.91 -51.37 -42.88
C GLY A 466 31.10 -52.65 -42.75
N ASP A 467 30.22 -52.91 -43.73
CA ASP A 467 29.49 -54.16 -43.94
C ASP A 467 30.43 -55.38 -43.95
N ASP A 468 30.42 -56.19 -42.89
CA ASP A 468 30.97 -57.54 -42.90
C ASP A 468 29.83 -58.55 -43.18
N ASN A 469 29.46 -58.69 -44.44
CA ASN A 469 28.57 -59.76 -44.89
C ASN A 469 29.41 -60.97 -45.34
N ASP A 470 29.86 -61.80 -44.38
CA ASP A 470 30.59 -63.04 -44.65
C ASP A 470 29.95 -64.27 -43.97
N GLY A 471 29.25 -65.05 -44.79
CA GLY A 471 29.39 -66.52 -44.89
C GLY A 471 29.04 -67.38 -43.68
N ASP A 472 27.90 -68.07 -43.78
CA ASP A 472 27.26 -68.99 -42.81
C ASP A 472 28.00 -70.31 -42.49
N ASN A 473 29.34 -70.36 -42.50
CA ASN A 473 30.10 -71.58 -42.19
C ASN A 473 31.27 -71.34 -41.22
N ALA A 474 30.99 -70.66 -40.10
CA ALA A 474 31.92 -70.47 -38.98
C ALA A 474 31.76 -71.58 -37.94
N SER A 475 32.88 -72.14 -37.47
CA SER A 475 32.93 -73.10 -36.38
C SER A 475 32.46 -72.50 -35.04
N GLU A 476 32.01 -73.32 -34.08
CA GLU A 476 31.48 -72.85 -32.79
C GLU A 476 32.50 -71.98 -32.02
N SER A 477 33.79 -72.27 -32.16
CA SER A 477 34.89 -71.45 -31.62
C SER A 477 35.06 -70.07 -32.29
N GLU A 478 34.72 -69.95 -33.57
CA GLU A 478 34.80 -68.68 -34.31
C GLU A 478 33.58 -67.79 -34.02
N ARG A 479 32.41 -68.38 -33.78
CA ARG A 479 31.22 -67.67 -33.29
C ARG A 479 31.44 -67.11 -31.90
N GLU A 480 31.97 -67.92 -30.97
CA GLU A 480 32.34 -67.45 -29.62
C GLU A 480 33.46 -66.38 -29.62
N SER A 481 34.31 -66.33 -30.64
CA SER A 481 35.31 -65.26 -30.79
C SER A 481 34.67 -63.97 -31.32
N ARG A 482 33.79 -64.05 -32.33
CA ARG A 482 33.06 -62.89 -32.86
C ARG A 482 32.08 -62.30 -31.84
N ASP A 483 31.40 -63.14 -31.06
CA ASP A 483 30.51 -62.70 -29.98
C ASP A 483 31.30 -62.01 -28.85
N ARG A 484 32.51 -62.47 -28.55
CA ARG A 484 33.41 -61.76 -27.61
C ARG A 484 33.90 -60.43 -28.17
N ASP A 485 34.30 -60.35 -29.44
CA ASP A 485 34.77 -59.11 -30.06
C ASP A 485 33.65 -58.08 -30.19
N THR A 486 32.42 -58.51 -30.53
CA THR A 486 31.24 -57.63 -30.56
C THR A 486 30.85 -57.17 -29.16
N GLN A 487 30.88 -58.06 -28.16
CA GLN A 487 30.65 -57.70 -26.76
C GLN A 487 31.73 -56.73 -26.23
N GLU A 488 32.98 -56.89 -26.65
CA GLU A 488 34.09 -55.99 -26.30
C GLU A 488 33.92 -54.61 -26.98
N ARG A 489 33.55 -54.56 -28.26
CA ARG A 489 33.22 -53.30 -28.97
C ARG A 489 32.05 -52.57 -28.34
N GLU A 490 30.97 -53.27 -27.99
CA GLU A 490 29.85 -52.68 -27.27
C GLU A 490 30.26 -52.19 -25.88
N SER A 491 31.13 -52.93 -25.17
CA SER A 491 31.64 -52.49 -23.86
C SER A 491 32.46 -51.21 -23.97
N ARG A 492 33.34 -51.10 -24.98
CA ARG A 492 34.10 -49.88 -25.27
C ARG A 492 33.20 -48.73 -25.70
N LYS A 493 32.13 -48.99 -26.46
CA LYS A 493 31.14 -47.97 -26.84
C LYS A 493 30.38 -47.45 -25.63
N ARG A 494 29.95 -48.34 -24.72
CA ARG A 494 29.31 -47.98 -23.45
C ARG A 494 30.26 -47.23 -22.52
N GLU A 495 31.53 -47.61 -22.48
CA GLU A 495 32.58 -46.94 -21.71
C GLU A 495 32.84 -45.52 -22.25
N LYS A 496 33.06 -45.36 -23.55
CA LYS A 496 33.19 -44.04 -24.20
C LYS A 496 31.94 -43.17 -24.03
N GLU A 497 30.75 -43.75 -24.10
CA GLU A 497 29.50 -43.02 -23.84
C GLU A 497 29.38 -42.59 -22.37
N LYS A 498 29.80 -43.45 -21.44
CA LYS A 498 29.86 -43.13 -20.01
C LYS A 498 30.87 -42.01 -19.74
N GLU A 499 32.07 -42.08 -20.30
CA GLU A 499 33.09 -41.04 -20.22
C GLU A 499 32.59 -39.71 -20.80
N ARG A 500 31.88 -39.74 -21.94
CA ARG A 500 31.25 -38.55 -22.53
C ARG A 500 30.23 -37.93 -21.57
N LYS A 501 29.33 -38.74 -20.99
CA LYS A 501 28.31 -38.25 -20.03
C LYS A 501 28.96 -37.70 -18.76
N GLU A 502 29.97 -38.37 -18.22
CA GLU A 502 30.70 -37.90 -17.03
C GLU A 502 31.43 -36.58 -17.29
N TRP A 503 32.00 -36.42 -18.49
CA TRP A 503 32.61 -35.16 -18.93
C TRP A 503 31.57 -34.04 -19.10
N GLU A 504 30.45 -34.29 -19.80
CA GLU A 504 29.35 -33.33 -19.96
C GLU A 504 28.80 -32.86 -18.61
N GLU A 505 28.63 -33.77 -17.64
CA GLU A 505 28.21 -33.41 -16.29
C GLU A 505 29.28 -32.62 -15.52
N ARG A 506 30.57 -32.93 -15.69
CA ARG A 506 31.68 -32.17 -15.06
C ARG A 506 31.72 -30.74 -15.59
N GLU A 507 31.70 -30.59 -16.91
CA GLU A 507 31.61 -29.30 -17.60
C GLU A 507 30.40 -28.48 -17.15
N LYS A 508 29.23 -29.12 -17.02
CA LYS A 508 28.02 -28.48 -16.51
C LYS A 508 28.22 -27.98 -15.08
N ARG A 509 28.79 -28.82 -14.18
CA ARG A 509 29.07 -28.42 -12.79
C ARG A 509 30.07 -27.27 -12.70
N GLU A 510 31.10 -27.28 -13.55
CA GLU A 510 32.09 -26.20 -13.59
C GLU A 510 31.46 -24.89 -14.10
N ARG A 511 30.64 -24.95 -15.16
CA ARG A 511 29.86 -23.79 -15.64
C ARG A 511 28.95 -23.22 -14.57
N GLU A 512 28.21 -24.07 -13.86
CA GLU A 512 27.37 -23.62 -12.75
C GLU A 512 28.17 -23.00 -11.60
N ARG A 513 29.39 -23.47 -11.34
CA ARG A 513 30.27 -22.90 -10.31
C ARG A 513 30.79 -21.53 -10.74
N GLU A 514 31.30 -21.40 -11.96
CA GLU A 514 31.77 -20.12 -12.52
C GLU A 514 30.65 -19.09 -12.55
N GLU A 515 29.44 -19.49 -12.97
CA GLU A 515 28.27 -18.62 -12.97
C GLU A 515 27.93 -18.14 -11.56
N ARG A 516 27.94 -19.04 -10.56
CA ARG A 516 27.72 -18.64 -9.15
C ARG A 516 28.81 -17.69 -8.63
N GLU A 517 30.06 -17.88 -9.05
CA GLU A 517 31.17 -16.99 -8.69
C GLU A 517 31.00 -15.61 -9.32
N TRP A 518 30.69 -15.56 -10.60
CA TRP A 518 30.39 -14.33 -11.32
C TRP A 518 29.19 -13.58 -10.71
N VAL A 519 28.08 -14.27 -10.43
CA VAL A 519 26.90 -13.69 -9.74
C VAL A 519 27.30 -13.06 -8.41
N ARG A 520 28.18 -13.70 -7.62
CA ARG A 520 28.65 -13.17 -6.34
C ARG A 520 29.49 -11.91 -6.51
N GLU A 521 30.39 -11.88 -7.49
CA GLU A 521 31.22 -10.72 -7.80
C GLU A 521 30.42 -9.53 -8.30
N VAL A 522 29.44 -9.80 -9.18
CA VAL A 522 28.48 -8.80 -9.67
C VAL A 522 27.67 -8.22 -8.51
N THR A 523 27.12 -9.07 -7.65
CA THR A 523 26.35 -8.65 -6.47
C THR A 523 27.19 -7.74 -5.57
N LYS A 524 28.42 -8.14 -5.25
CA LYS A 524 29.34 -7.33 -4.43
C LYS A 524 29.69 -6.00 -5.09
N SER A 525 29.85 -5.99 -6.40
CA SER A 525 30.12 -4.77 -7.17
C SER A 525 28.94 -3.80 -7.12
N LEU A 526 27.71 -4.30 -7.29
CA LEU A 526 26.49 -3.50 -7.20
C LEU A 526 26.23 -3.00 -5.78
N GLU A 527 26.50 -3.79 -4.74
CA GLU A 527 26.40 -3.35 -3.34
C GLU A 527 27.28 -2.14 -3.02
N SER A 528 28.44 -2.01 -3.69
CA SER A 528 29.33 -0.86 -3.51
C SER A 528 28.71 0.47 -3.95
N LEU A 529 27.63 0.43 -4.75
CA LEU A 529 26.88 1.62 -5.18
C LEU A 529 26.03 2.24 -4.08
N ALA A 530 25.80 1.54 -2.96
CA ALA A 530 25.06 2.10 -1.82
C ALA A 530 25.79 3.30 -1.18
N SER A 531 27.11 3.40 -1.33
CA SER A 531 27.94 4.45 -0.73
C SER A 531 28.66 5.32 -1.76
N VAL A 532 28.22 5.33 -3.02
CA VAL A 532 28.87 6.12 -4.07
C VAL A 532 28.59 7.62 -3.91
N ALA A 533 29.63 8.44 -4.03
CA ALA A 533 29.50 9.89 -4.03
C ALA A 533 29.02 10.38 -5.40
N VAL A 534 27.98 11.21 -5.42
CA VAL A 534 27.38 11.77 -6.64
C VAL A 534 27.55 13.29 -6.66
N SER A 535 27.73 13.88 -7.84
CA SER A 535 27.92 15.33 -8.00
C SER A 535 26.64 16.07 -8.38
N GLU A 536 25.71 15.39 -9.04
CA GLU A 536 24.42 15.95 -9.47
C GLU A 536 23.27 15.02 -9.06
N GLY A 537 22.16 15.59 -8.58
CA GLY A 537 20.96 14.84 -8.23
C GLY A 537 20.93 14.28 -6.79
N PRO A 538 19.95 13.41 -6.48
CA PRO A 538 19.77 12.82 -5.16
C PRO A 538 20.93 11.88 -4.79
N PRO A 539 21.35 11.83 -3.51
CA PRO A 539 22.42 10.94 -3.06
C PRO A 539 22.01 9.46 -3.12
N ALA A 540 23.00 8.57 -3.07
CA ALA A 540 22.78 7.11 -3.02
C ALA A 540 21.93 6.66 -1.81
N THR A 541 21.87 7.47 -0.75
CA THR A 541 21.06 7.25 0.45
C THR A 541 19.59 7.64 0.28
N ASN A 542 19.18 8.17 -0.87
CA ASN A 542 17.79 8.50 -1.15
C ASN A 542 16.92 7.21 -1.14
N PRO A 543 15.75 7.19 -0.49
CA PRO A 543 14.92 5.98 -0.37
C PRO A 543 14.53 5.32 -1.69
N PHE A 544 14.29 6.10 -2.76
CA PHE A 544 13.98 5.53 -4.08
C PHE A 544 15.21 4.92 -4.75
N GLN A 545 16.40 5.52 -4.59
CA GLN A 545 17.65 4.94 -5.11
C GLN A 545 18.01 3.65 -4.39
N VAL A 546 17.84 3.62 -3.06
CA VAL A 546 17.97 2.40 -2.25
C VAL A 546 16.96 1.35 -2.73
N SER A 547 15.70 1.74 -2.97
CA SER A 547 14.68 0.83 -3.50
C SER A 547 15.08 0.24 -4.85
N GLN A 548 15.50 1.07 -5.81
CA GLN A 548 15.97 0.64 -7.13
C GLN A 548 17.12 -0.37 -7.04
N LEU A 549 18.11 -0.10 -6.19
CA LEU A 549 19.23 -1.02 -5.96
C LEU A 549 18.76 -2.36 -5.40
N HIS A 550 17.89 -2.36 -4.38
CA HIS A 550 17.36 -3.59 -3.79
C HIS A 550 16.48 -4.38 -4.75
N ILE A 551 15.72 -3.71 -5.62
CA ILE A 551 14.91 -4.35 -6.67
C ILE A 551 15.80 -5.06 -7.70
N ILE A 552 16.88 -4.39 -8.14
CA ILE A 552 17.89 -4.98 -9.05
C ILE A 552 18.57 -6.18 -8.39
N LEU A 553 18.94 -6.08 -7.12
CA LEU A 553 19.55 -7.18 -6.36
C LEU A 553 18.58 -8.31 -5.98
N ASN A 554 17.29 -8.19 -6.32
CA ASN A 554 16.22 -9.10 -5.93
C ASN A 554 16.12 -9.32 -4.41
N ARG A 555 16.28 -8.24 -3.62
CA ARG A 555 16.23 -8.21 -2.14
C ARG A 555 15.12 -7.28 -1.64
N THR A 556 13.93 -7.47 -2.18
CA THR A 556 12.73 -6.68 -1.83
C THR A 556 12.25 -6.97 -0.41
N ASP A 557 12.44 -8.19 0.08
CA ASP A 557 12.20 -8.61 1.46
C ASP A 557 13.01 -7.78 2.48
N LYS A 558 14.32 -7.64 2.22
CA LYS A 558 15.20 -6.82 3.04
C LYS A 558 14.84 -5.34 2.94
N LEU A 559 14.53 -4.84 1.74
CA LEU A 559 14.12 -3.46 1.54
C LEU A 559 12.91 -3.07 2.40
N LEU A 560 11.88 -3.93 2.41
CA LEU A 560 10.67 -3.70 3.20
C LEU A 560 10.94 -3.78 4.70
N SER A 561 11.79 -4.72 5.12
CA SER A 561 12.20 -4.86 6.53
C SER A 561 13.00 -3.65 7.01
N ASP A 562 13.96 -3.18 6.21
CA ASP A 562 14.80 -2.02 6.52
C ASP A 562 13.95 -0.74 6.60
N PHE A 563 12.94 -0.58 5.71
CA PHE A 563 12.01 0.56 5.77
C PHE A 563 11.11 0.53 7.01
N ALA A 564 10.54 -0.64 7.35
CA ALA A 564 9.72 -0.82 8.56
C ALA A 564 10.54 -0.60 9.85
N GLU A 565 11.79 -1.05 9.86
CA GLU A 565 12.71 -0.77 10.96
C GLU A 565 13.06 0.73 11.05
N GLY A 566 13.29 1.39 9.92
CA GLY A 566 13.55 2.84 9.86
C GLY A 566 12.37 3.67 10.39
N ILE A 567 11.13 3.24 10.14
CA ILE A 567 9.92 3.83 10.77
C ILE A 567 9.99 3.64 12.29
N SER A 568 10.29 2.42 12.75
CA SER A 568 10.33 2.08 14.18
C SER A 568 11.44 2.83 14.93
N ARG A 569 12.58 3.09 14.26
CA ARG A 569 13.70 3.88 14.77
C ARG A 569 13.47 5.40 14.70
N GLY A 570 12.43 5.85 14.03
CA GLY A 570 12.11 7.28 13.84
C GLY A 570 12.93 7.98 12.75
N GLU A 571 13.67 7.22 11.92
CA GLU A 571 14.39 7.76 10.75
C GLU A 571 13.41 8.34 9.73
N PHE A 572 12.26 7.67 9.58
CA PHE A 572 11.11 8.11 8.80
C PHE A 572 9.98 8.52 9.75
N HIS A 573 9.58 9.78 9.71
CA HIS A 573 8.52 10.29 10.59
C HIS A 573 7.58 11.25 9.85
N LYS A 574 6.35 11.38 10.37
CA LYS A 574 5.25 12.16 9.78
C LYS A 574 5.57 13.63 9.48
N GLY A 575 6.54 14.21 10.19
CA GLY A 575 6.98 15.60 9.99
C GLY A 575 7.80 15.82 8.71
N GLN A 576 8.30 14.77 8.06
CA GLN A 576 9.04 14.88 6.80
C GLN A 576 8.08 15.03 5.61
N ALA A 577 8.33 15.99 4.73
CA ALA A 577 7.49 16.25 3.56
C ALA A 577 7.40 15.05 2.59
N SER A 578 8.43 14.20 2.53
CA SER A 578 8.47 13.01 1.69
C SER A 578 7.74 11.80 2.29
N PHE A 579 7.45 11.82 3.60
CA PHE A 579 6.91 10.65 4.32
C PHE A 579 5.56 10.15 3.78
N PRO A 580 4.57 11.01 3.44
CA PRO A 580 3.31 10.55 2.85
C PRO A 580 3.50 9.86 1.49
N VAL A 581 4.44 10.35 0.67
CA VAL A 581 4.75 9.78 -0.63
C VAL A 581 5.43 8.41 -0.48
N LEU A 582 6.41 8.32 0.43
CA LEU A 582 7.14 7.08 0.70
C LEU A 582 6.26 5.99 1.31
N SER A 583 5.46 6.33 2.32
CA SER A 583 4.51 5.39 2.93
C SER A 583 3.50 4.86 1.91
N ARG A 584 3.00 5.71 1.01
CA ARG A 584 2.15 5.25 -0.11
C ARG A 584 2.90 4.30 -1.03
N PHE A 585 4.08 4.68 -1.51
CA PHE A 585 4.87 3.85 -2.41
C PHE A 585 5.12 2.46 -1.81
N PHE A 586 5.59 2.39 -0.56
CA PHE A 586 5.88 1.13 0.11
C PHE A 586 4.63 0.30 0.45
N ALA A 587 3.51 0.94 0.79
CA ALA A 587 2.23 0.24 0.97
C ALA A 587 1.78 -0.42 -0.34
N HIS A 588 1.82 0.31 -1.46
CA HIS A 588 1.46 -0.23 -2.77
C HIS A 588 2.45 -1.30 -3.22
N LEU A 589 3.76 -1.12 -2.96
CA LEU A 589 4.78 -2.11 -3.27
C LEU A 589 4.53 -3.42 -2.52
N CYS A 590 4.21 -3.37 -1.21
CA CYS A 590 3.89 -4.57 -0.43
C CYS A 590 2.71 -5.34 -1.04
N LEU A 591 1.64 -4.62 -1.39
CA LEU A 591 0.43 -5.24 -1.94
C LEU A 591 0.64 -5.77 -3.35
N TYR A 592 1.36 -5.04 -4.20
CA TYR A 592 1.74 -5.48 -5.53
C TYR A 592 2.59 -6.75 -5.50
N LEU A 593 3.65 -6.77 -4.67
CA LEU A 593 4.52 -7.95 -4.52
C LEU A 593 3.73 -9.17 -4.01
N ARG A 594 2.76 -8.96 -3.11
CA ARG A 594 1.86 -10.03 -2.65
C ARG A 594 0.94 -10.54 -3.76
N MET A 595 0.44 -9.65 -4.64
CA MET A 595 -0.42 -10.04 -5.76
C MET A 595 0.31 -10.86 -6.83
N ILE A 596 1.59 -10.59 -7.09
CA ILE A 596 2.39 -11.34 -8.06
C ILE A 596 3.12 -12.56 -7.45
N ASP A 597 2.68 -13.03 -6.28
CA ASP A 597 3.28 -14.16 -5.53
C ASP A 597 4.79 -14.00 -5.30
N MET A 598 5.24 -12.81 -4.89
CA MET A 598 6.59 -12.60 -4.36
C MET A 598 6.58 -12.60 -2.83
N SER A 599 7.64 -13.12 -2.22
CA SER A 599 7.75 -13.21 -0.76
C SER A 599 7.84 -11.82 -0.14
N VAL A 600 6.94 -11.54 0.82
CA VAL A 600 6.90 -10.28 1.55
C VAL A 600 6.87 -10.55 3.07
N PRO A 601 7.74 -9.93 3.87
CA PRO A 601 7.72 -10.08 5.33
C PRO A 601 6.39 -9.58 5.92
N ALA A 602 5.70 -10.45 6.68
CA ALA A 602 4.40 -10.13 7.28
C ALA A 602 4.49 -8.97 8.28
N ASP A 603 5.51 -8.99 9.15
CA ASP A 603 5.74 -7.96 10.16
C ASP A 603 5.98 -6.59 9.52
N ALA A 604 6.82 -6.52 8.49
CA ALA A 604 7.10 -5.28 7.77
C ALA A 604 5.85 -4.74 7.06
N THR A 605 5.08 -5.62 6.42
CA THR A 605 3.81 -5.25 5.76
C THR A 605 2.83 -4.65 6.75
N GLN A 606 2.72 -5.25 7.94
CA GLN A 606 1.83 -4.76 8.98
C GLN A 606 2.25 -3.35 9.43
N THR A 607 3.53 -3.13 9.75
CA THR A 607 4.04 -1.81 10.15
C THR A 607 3.82 -0.75 9.08
N ILE A 608 4.12 -1.06 7.81
CA ILE A 608 4.00 -0.13 6.69
C ILE A 608 2.52 0.24 6.45
N LEU A 609 1.63 -0.75 6.41
CA LEU A 609 0.20 -0.50 6.20
C LEU A 609 -0.42 0.27 7.37
N GLU A 610 -0.04 -0.02 8.60
CA GLU A 610 -0.55 0.71 9.78
C GLU A 610 -0.17 2.20 9.74
N VAL A 611 1.07 2.51 9.38
CA VAL A 611 1.51 3.89 9.20
C VAL A 611 0.78 4.55 8.04
N TYR A 612 0.64 3.86 6.91
CA TYR A 612 -0.04 4.40 5.75
C TYR A 612 -1.53 4.67 6.00
N LEU A 613 -2.21 3.81 6.77
CA LEU A 613 -3.59 4.06 7.22
C LEU A 613 -3.73 5.36 8.03
N GLN A 614 -2.75 5.66 8.90
CA GLN A 614 -2.73 6.95 9.63
C GLN A 614 -2.53 8.15 8.69
N VAL A 615 -1.69 8.00 7.66
CA VAL A 615 -1.50 9.05 6.63
C VAL A 615 -2.79 9.27 5.82
N LEU A 616 -3.52 8.21 5.49
CA LEU A 616 -4.83 8.31 4.83
C LEU A 616 -5.88 8.99 5.71
N GLU A 617 -5.87 8.72 7.01
CA GLU A 617 -6.76 9.38 7.98
C GLU A 617 -6.47 10.88 8.08
N GLU A 618 -5.20 11.29 8.22
CA GLU A 618 -4.79 12.69 8.29
C GLU A 618 -5.05 13.46 6.99
N SER A 619 -4.96 12.79 5.84
CA SER A 619 -5.28 13.37 4.53
C SER A 619 -6.77 13.39 4.19
N GLY A 620 -7.63 12.88 5.10
CA GLY A 620 -9.09 12.86 4.92
C GLY A 620 -9.60 11.82 3.93
N GLN A 621 -8.75 10.90 3.46
CA GLN A 621 -9.08 9.87 2.45
C GLN A 621 -9.75 8.64 3.06
N ARG A 622 -10.88 8.86 3.74
CA ARG A 622 -11.58 7.84 4.55
C ARG A 622 -12.23 6.72 3.73
N GLU A 623 -12.56 7.00 2.46
CA GLU A 623 -13.21 6.02 1.57
C GLU A 623 -12.33 4.79 1.32
N HIS A 624 -11.01 5.00 1.23
CA HIS A 624 -10.04 3.99 0.85
C HIS A 624 -9.50 3.17 2.03
N ILE A 625 -9.74 3.59 3.28
CA ILE A 625 -9.18 2.93 4.47
C ILE A 625 -9.63 1.46 4.58
N ALA A 626 -10.86 1.15 4.20
CA ALA A 626 -11.36 -0.22 4.20
C ALA A 626 -10.55 -1.16 3.28
N LEU A 627 -10.08 -0.66 2.12
CA LEU A 627 -9.27 -1.42 1.17
C LEU A 627 -7.95 -1.85 1.82
N TYR A 628 -7.21 -0.90 2.39
CA TYR A 628 -5.91 -1.20 3.01
C TYR A 628 -6.04 -1.94 4.34
N ALA A 629 -7.10 -1.68 5.11
CA ALA A 629 -7.39 -2.42 6.34
C ALA A 629 -7.64 -3.91 6.06
N SER A 630 -8.33 -4.25 4.97
CA SER A 630 -8.58 -5.64 4.57
C SER A 630 -7.29 -6.44 4.33
N ALA A 631 -6.22 -5.77 3.89
CA ALA A 631 -4.95 -6.42 3.53
C ALA A 631 -4.07 -6.79 4.74
N LEU A 632 -4.42 -6.33 5.95
CA LEU A 632 -3.72 -6.60 7.22
C LEU A 632 -3.97 -8.00 7.81
N GLY A 633 -4.76 -8.86 7.14
CA GLY A 633 -4.99 -10.24 7.56
C GLY A 633 -5.79 -10.36 8.86
N GLU A 634 -5.30 -11.14 9.83
CA GLU A 634 -6.04 -11.50 11.05
C GLU A 634 -6.43 -10.29 11.93
N ASN A 635 -5.65 -9.21 11.86
CA ASN A 635 -5.90 -7.97 12.60
C ASN A 635 -6.74 -6.94 11.83
N ALA A 636 -7.17 -7.24 10.60
CA ALA A 636 -7.91 -6.31 9.74
C ALA A 636 -9.16 -5.73 10.43
N VAL A 637 -9.94 -6.59 11.10
CA VAL A 637 -11.16 -6.20 11.80
C VAL A 637 -10.87 -5.24 12.96
N GLU A 638 -9.90 -5.58 13.82
CA GLU A 638 -9.55 -4.78 14.99
C GLU A 638 -8.98 -3.40 14.62
N ARG A 639 -8.24 -3.32 13.51
CA ARG A 639 -7.66 -2.09 13.00
C ARG A 639 -8.71 -1.20 12.32
N TYR A 640 -9.58 -1.78 11.51
CA TYR A 640 -10.67 -1.02 10.91
C TYR A 640 -11.68 -0.53 11.97
N ALA A 641 -12.00 -1.36 12.96
CA ALA A 641 -12.84 -0.95 14.09
C ALA A 641 -12.19 0.16 14.93
N LEU A 642 -10.86 0.15 15.09
CA LEU A 642 -10.13 1.26 15.74
C LEU A 642 -10.39 2.58 15.00
N PHE A 643 -10.21 2.56 13.68
CA PHE A 643 -10.47 3.72 12.83
C PHE A 643 -11.93 4.19 12.94
N LEU A 644 -12.91 3.27 12.83
CA LEU A 644 -14.33 3.62 12.95
C LEU A 644 -14.69 4.18 14.33
N SER A 645 -14.08 3.69 15.41
CA SER A 645 -14.26 4.25 16.77
C SER A 645 -13.59 5.62 16.97
N GLY A 646 -12.62 5.95 16.11
CA GLY A 646 -11.98 7.26 16.01
C GLY A 646 -12.83 8.29 15.27
N LEU A 647 -13.71 7.85 14.36
CA LEU A 647 -14.69 8.72 13.70
C LEU A 647 -15.63 9.31 14.76
N GLY A 648 -15.63 10.64 14.90
CA GLY A 648 -16.51 11.30 15.86
C GLY A 648 -17.97 10.94 15.61
N LEU A 649 -18.66 10.39 16.61
CA LEU A 649 -20.12 10.27 16.62
C LEU A 649 -20.63 11.66 16.99
N GLY A 650 -21.03 12.46 15.99
CA GLY A 650 -21.30 13.88 16.18
C GLY A 650 -22.42 14.17 17.18
N SER A 651 -22.55 15.43 17.58
CA SER A 651 -23.67 15.94 18.38
C SER A 651 -24.78 16.56 17.52
N ASP A 652 -24.75 16.40 16.18
CA ASP A 652 -25.77 16.96 15.27
C ASP A 652 -27.14 16.32 15.52
N GLY A 653 -27.83 16.85 16.52
CA GLY A 653 -29.17 16.49 16.98
C GLY A 653 -30.24 17.35 16.35
N ARG A 654 -30.09 17.74 15.07
CA ARG A 654 -31.08 18.59 14.37
C ARG A 654 -31.72 17.98 13.12
N ASP A 655 -31.40 16.75 12.76
CA ASP A 655 -31.99 16.10 11.56
C ASP A 655 -33.21 15.21 11.84
N LEU A 656 -33.69 15.16 13.09
CA LEU A 656 -34.96 14.51 13.44
C LEU A 656 -36.06 15.57 13.67
N HIS A 657 -36.37 16.36 12.64
CA HIS A 657 -37.65 17.08 12.59
C HIS A 657 -38.69 16.18 11.91
N LEU A 658 -39.67 15.74 12.71
CA LEU A 658 -40.82 14.97 12.28
C LEU A 658 -41.79 15.87 11.50
N ASP A 659 -41.65 15.96 10.18
CA ASP A 659 -42.69 16.55 9.33
C ASP A 659 -43.77 15.50 9.02
N ALA A 660 -44.72 15.37 9.95
CA ALA A 660 -45.97 14.66 9.76
C ALA A 660 -47.04 15.62 9.22
N SER A 661 -47.00 15.94 7.93
CA SER A 661 -48.18 16.40 7.18
C SER A 661 -47.96 16.21 5.69
N GLY A 662 -48.64 15.22 5.12
CA GLY A 662 -48.59 14.95 3.69
C GLY A 662 -49.27 16.04 2.86
N LEU A 663 -48.75 16.27 1.66
CA LEU A 663 -49.48 16.60 0.44
C LEU A 663 -48.55 16.38 -0.79
N SER A 664 -48.90 15.36 -1.57
CA SER A 664 -48.72 15.07 -3.01
C SER A 664 -47.49 15.51 -3.84
N PRO A 665 -47.06 14.69 -4.84
CA PRO A 665 -45.87 14.94 -5.65
C PRO A 665 -46.17 15.79 -6.90
N THR A 666 -45.31 16.77 -7.19
CA THR A 666 -45.16 17.31 -8.54
C THR A 666 -43.68 17.36 -8.91
N THR A 667 -43.35 16.55 -9.91
CA THR A 667 -42.17 16.55 -10.77
C THR A 667 -41.54 17.92 -10.99
N THR A 668 -40.22 18.02 -10.84
CA THR A 668 -39.30 18.65 -11.82
C THR A 668 -37.84 18.30 -11.52
N ASN A 669 -37.10 18.02 -12.59
CA ASN A 669 -35.72 17.52 -12.63
C ASN A 669 -34.66 18.58 -12.28
N GLY A 670 -33.54 18.10 -11.71
CA GLY A 670 -32.19 18.40 -12.20
C GLY A 670 -31.40 19.48 -11.46
N GLY A 671 -30.39 19.07 -10.69
CA GLY A 671 -29.37 19.96 -10.14
C GLY A 671 -28.44 19.26 -9.15
N LEU A 672 -27.35 18.68 -9.67
CA LEU A 672 -26.25 18.08 -8.90
C LEU A 672 -25.35 19.21 -8.38
N GLU A 673 -25.33 19.45 -7.07
CA GLU A 673 -24.28 20.26 -6.43
C GLU A 673 -23.77 19.57 -5.16
N THR A 674 -22.64 18.87 -5.33
CA THR A 674 -21.72 18.48 -4.26
C THR A 674 -21.00 19.72 -3.74
N THR A 675 -21.36 20.21 -2.56
CA THR A 675 -20.58 21.24 -1.87
C THR A 675 -19.74 20.61 -0.77
N THR A 676 -18.46 20.41 -1.06
CA THR A 676 -17.39 20.20 -0.10
C THR A 676 -17.15 21.51 0.66
N SER A 677 -17.48 21.58 1.95
CA SER A 677 -17.08 22.68 2.82
C SER A 677 -15.75 22.35 3.50
N THR A 678 -14.76 23.22 3.27
CA THR A 678 -13.41 23.17 3.82
C THR A 678 -13.34 23.95 5.14
N GLY A 679 -12.72 23.33 6.15
CA GLY A 679 -11.89 24.00 7.16
C GLY A 679 -12.58 24.87 8.21
N THR A 680 -12.96 24.28 9.35
CA THR A 680 -12.65 24.85 10.68
C THR A 680 -12.54 23.69 11.68
N SER A 681 -11.44 23.67 12.45
CA SER A 681 -11.19 22.73 13.53
C SER A 681 -12.25 22.87 14.63
N GLY A 682 -13.31 22.08 14.53
CA GLY A 682 -14.31 21.84 15.55
C GLY A 682 -14.77 20.39 15.35
N PHE A 683 -15.17 19.72 16.43
CA PHE A 683 -15.64 18.33 16.44
C PHE A 683 -16.87 18.13 15.52
N GLY A 684 -16.67 18.10 14.21
CA GLY A 684 -17.67 17.75 13.21
C GLY A 684 -17.74 16.24 13.14
N GLY A 685 -18.70 15.66 13.84
CA GLY A 685 -18.89 14.21 13.78
C GLY A 685 -19.49 13.77 12.46
N VAL A 686 -19.26 12.49 12.15
CA VAL A 686 -19.72 11.85 10.93
C VAL A 686 -21.24 11.61 11.01
N GLY A 687 -21.96 11.75 9.89
CA GLY A 687 -23.40 11.49 9.81
C GLY A 687 -23.75 9.99 9.89
N TYR A 688 -25.04 9.69 10.10
CA TYR A 688 -25.55 8.30 10.14
C TYR A 688 -25.29 7.53 8.84
N GLU A 689 -25.53 8.15 7.68
CA GLU A 689 -25.34 7.51 6.38
C GLU A 689 -23.88 7.17 6.09
N GLU A 690 -22.92 8.02 6.48
CA GLU A 690 -21.50 7.72 6.27
C GLU A 690 -21.02 6.57 7.15
N ARG A 691 -21.55 6.41 8.39
CA ARG A 691 -21.26 5.22 9.22
C ARG A 691 -21.75 3.94 8.56
N LYS A 692 -22.98 3.98 8.03
CA LYS A 692 -23.57 2.86 7.31
C LYS A 692 -22.76 2.51 6.06
N GLU A 693 -22.38 3.50 5.26
CA GLU A 693 -21.58 3.26 4.06
C GLU A 693 -20.16 2.79 4.42
N ALA A 694 -19.57 3.23 5.54
CA ALA A 694 -18.29 2.73 6.01
C ALA A 694 -18.32 1.23 6.35
N LEU A 695 -19.39 0.72 6.94
CA LEU A 695 -19.58 -0.72 7.13
C LEU A 695 -19.80 -1.45 5.79
N ASN A 696 -20.57 -0.84 4.89
CA ASN A 696 -20.84 -1.37 3.56
C ASN A 696 -19.54 -1.53 2.74
N ARG A 697 -18.64 -0.54 2.83
CA ARG A 697 -17.29 -0.58 2.25
C ARG A 697 -16.44 -1.70 2.84
N ALA A 698 -16.53 -1.95 4.15
CA ALA A 698 -15.86 -3.09 4.79
C ALA A 698 -16.31 -4.42 4.19
N GLY A 699 -17.63 -4.59 4.02
CA GLY A 699 -18.22 -5.79 3.43
C GLY A 699 -17.77 -6.01 1.98
N LYS A 700 -17.77 -4.95 1.15
CA LYS A 700 -17.25 -5.00 -0.24
C LYS A 700 -15.79 -5.46 -0.31
N ARG A 701 -14.99 -5.22 0.73
CA ARG A 701 -13.57 -5.60 0.81
C ARG A 701 -13.34 -6.92 1.55
N GLY A 702 -14.40 -7.67 1.87
CA GLY A 702 -14.31 -9.00 2.47
C GLY A 702 -14.02 -9.01 3.97
N LEU A 703 -14.21 -7.88 4.67
CA LEU A 703 -14.20 -7.88 6.14
C LEU A 703 -15.53 -8.44 6.67
N ASP A 704 -15.47 -9.16 7.78
CA ASP A 704 -16.64 -9.59 8.55
C ASP A 704 -17.32 -8.36 9.16
N VAL A 705 -18.40 -7.90 8.51
CA VAL A 705 -19.10 -6.68 8.89
C VAL A 705 -19.74 -6.81 10.27
N SER A 706 -20.28 -7.98 10.60
CA SER A 706 -20.90 -8.28 11.88
C SER A 706 -19.87 -8.16 13.02
N ARG A 707 -18.68 -8.71 12.82
CA ARG A 707 -17.57 -8.57 13.80
C ARG A 707 -17.04 -7.14 13.88
N VAL A 708 -16.87 -6.44 12.74
CA VAL A 708 -16.42 -5.04 12.72
C VAL A 708 -17.41 -4.15 13.48
N ALA A 709 -18.71 -4.28 13.22
CA ALA A 709 -19.77 -3.53 13.88
C ALA A 709 -19.75 -3.74 15.40
N ARG A 710 -19.66 -5.00 15.86
CA ARG A 710 -19.60 -5.34 17.27
C ARG A 710 -18.38 -4.74 17.97
N VAL A 711 -17.18 -4.96 17.43
CA VAL A 711 -15.93 -4.45 18.03
C VAL A 711 -15.90 -2.92 18.03
N THR A 712 -16.43 -2.27 16.99
CA THR A 712 -16.52 -0.81 16.91
C THR A 712 -17.46 -0.26 17.97
N ALA A 713 -18.63 -0.89 18.16
CA ALA A 713 -19.58 -0.51 19.20
C ALA A 713 -18.97 -0.69 20.60
N GLU A 714 -18.37 -1.84 20.89
CA GLU A 714 -17.72 -2.15 22.18
C GLU A 714 -16.66 -1.09 22.53
N ARG A 715 -15.75 -0.77 21.60
CA ARG A 715 -14.72 0.27 21.81
C ARG A 715 -15.29 1.68 21.99
N SER A 716 -16.34 2.00 21.23
CA SER A 716 -17.02 3.29 21.35
C SER A 716 -17.71 3.42 22.73
N LEU A 717 -18.33 2.34 23.21
CA LEU A 717 -18.93 2.27 24.55
C LEU A 717 -17.87 2.42 25.65
N GLU A 718 -16.76 1.70 25.56
CA GLU A 718 -15.65 1.77 26.51
C GLU A 718 -15.10 3.20 26.62
N ARG A 719 -14.81 3.83 25.48
CA ARG A 719 -14.35 5.22 25.40
C ARG A 719 -15.34 6.19 26.04
N ALA A 720 -16.64 5.99 25.84
CA ALA A 720 -17.67 6.81 26.46
C ALA A 720 -17.68 6.64 27.99
N PHE A 721 -17.59 5.41 28.48
CA PHE A 721 -17.59 5.10 29.92
C PHE A 721 -16.31 5.51 30.65
N GLU A 722 -15.19 5.69 29.95
CA GLU A 722 -13.97 6.27 30.53
C GLU A 722 -14.14 7.74 30.90
N VAL A 723 -14.88 8.50 30.09
CA VAL A 723 -15.08 9.95 30.30
C VAL A 723 -16.32 10.24 31.15
N LEU A 724 -17.37 9.43 31.01
CA LEU A 724 -18.63 9.65 31.71
C LEU A 724 -18.49 9.43 33.22
N PRO A 725 -19.25 10.17 34.05
CA PRO A 725 -19.23 10.00 35.49
C PRO A 725 -19.54 8.57 35.90
N ARG A 726 -18.67 7.97 36.72
CA ARG A 726 -18.97 6.66 37.32
C ARG A 726 -20.22 6.76 38.16
N MET A 727 -21.12 5.81 37.96
CA MET A 727 -22.33 5.63 38.74
C MET A 727 -21.98 5.50 40.24
N LYS A 728 -22.39 6.46 41.07
CA LYS A 728 -22.18 6.42 42.52
C LYS A 728 -23.17 5.46 43.18
N ILE A 729 -22.70 4.49 43.96
CA ILE A 729 -23.56 3.48 44.61
C ILE A 729 -24.49 4.09 45.68
N ALA A 730 -24.13 5.24 46.26
CA ALA A 730 -25.00 6.05 47.12
C ALA A 730 -24.54 7.52 47.09
N PRO A 731 -25.42 8.50 47.34
CA PRO A 731 -26.88 8.38 47.51
C PRO A 731 -27.60 8.12 46.16
N LEU A 732 -28.83 7.61 46.22
CA LEU A 732 -29.69 7.47 45.03
C LEU A 732 -30.03 8.85 44.41
N PRO A 733 -30.12 8.97 43.08
CA PRO A 733 -30.54 10.21 42.43
C PRO A 733 -31.99 10.54 42.82
N ASN A 734 -32.26 11.83 43.06
CA ASN A 734 -33.61 12.33 43.24
C ASN A 734 -34.23 12.54 41.86
N VAL A 735 -34.89 11.52 41.34
CA VAL A 735 -35.46 11.53 39.98
C VAL A 735 -36.86 12.10 40.02
N VAL A 736 -37.09 13.12 39.22
CA VAL A 736 -38.42 13.68 38.97
C VAL A 736 -38.86 13.17 37.60
N LEU A 737 -39.91 12.35 37.53
CA LEU A 737 -40.36 11.81 36.24
C LEU A 737 -40.91 12.96 35.35
N PRO A 738 -40.67 12.91 34.02
CA PRO A 738 -41.15 13.93 33.09
C PRO A 738 -42.67 14.13 33.21
N GLY A 739 -43.10 15.38 33.39
CA GLY A 739 -44.49 15.71 33.77
C GLY A 739 -44.66 16.16 35.23
N CYS A 740 -43.59 16.45 35.97
CA CYS A 740 -43.71 16.89 37.36
C CYS A 740 -43.32 18.37 37.52
N TRP A 741 -44.29 19.24 37.82
CA TRP A 741 -44.03 20.53 38.46
C TRP A 741 -44.57 20.48 39.90
N GLY A 742 -43.68 20.18 40.83
CA GLY A 742 -43.89 20.43 42.26
C GLY A 742 -43.03 21.60 42.72
N LYS A 743 -43.24 22.81 42.19
CA LYS A 743 -42.56 24.03 42.68
C LYS A 743 -42.93 24.40 44.12
N GLU A 744 -43.82 23.65 44.76
CA GLU A 744 -44.33 23.95 46.09
C GLU A 744 -43.47 23.37 47.23
N LYS A 745 -42.92 22.15 47.07
CA LYS A 745 -42.10 21.52 48.12
C LYS A 745 -40.68 22.09 48.24
N GLU A 746 -40.12 22.60 47.15
CA GLU A 746 -38.76 23.19 47.18
C GLU A 746 -38.76 24.61 47.77
N LYS A 747 -39.87 25.35 47.61
CA LYS A 747 -40.10 26.63 48.28
C LYS A 747 -40.30 26.45 49.78
N GLU A 748 -41.03 25.42 50.19
CA GLU A 748 -41.25 25.09 51.60
C GLU A 748 -39.96 24.59 52.29
N LYS A 749 -39.12 23.82 51.58
CA LYS A 749 -37.80 23.39 52.09
C LYS A 749 -36.80 24.56 52.17
N ARG A 750 -36.80 25.48 51.19
CA ARG A 750 -35.99 26.73 51.22
C ARG A 750 -36.48 27.71 52.29
N GLU A 751 -37.78 27.83 52.51
CA GLU A 751 -38.37 28.68 53.55
C GLU A 751 -38.21 28.07 54.96
N ALA A 752 -38.20 26.74 55.09
CA ALA A 752 -37.92 26.04 56.34
C ALA A 752 -36.44 26.12 56.75
N THR A 753 -35.50 26.06 55.78
CA THR A 753 -34.08 26.33 56.07
C THR A 753 -33.83 27.80 56.40
N ASN A 754 -34.60 28.73 55.82
CA ASN A 754 -34.48 30.16 56.09
C ASN A 754 -35.13 30.57 57.43
N ARG A 755 -36.00 29.73 58.02
CA ARG A 755 -36.63 29.98 59.34
C ARG A 755 -35.84 29.47 60.55
N LYS A 756 -34.83 28.60 60.38
CA LYS A 756 -34.06 28.00 61.49
C LYS A 756 -32.75 28.71 61.85
N GLY A 757 -32.40 29.82 61.20
CA GLY A 757 -31.19 30.59 61.52
C GLY A 757 -31.47 31.93 62.21
N LYS A 758 -31.79 31.94 63.53
CA LYS A 758 -31.75 33.19 64.30
C LYS A 758 -31.25 33.01 65.74
N LYS A 759 -30.06 33.57 65.97
CA LYS A 759 -29.35 34.01 67.21
C LYS A 759 -28.44 33.01 67.95
N PRO A 760 -27.43 33.51 68.71
CA PRO A 760 -26.66 34.76 68.55
C PRO A 760 -25.13 34.54 68.61
N ALA A 761 -24.41 35.63 68.33
CA ALA A 761 -22.96 35.76 68.28
C ALA A 761 -22.20 35.34 69.55
N THR A 762 -21.01 34.75 69.34
CA THR A 762 -19.79 34.97 70.14
C THR A 762 -18.55 34.78 69.25
N ASN A 763 -17.59 35.69 69.42
CA ASN A 763 -16.32 35.81 68.72
C ASN A 763 -15.37 34.63 68.98
N ALA A 764 -14.54 34.26 67.99
CA ALA A 764 -13.07 34.37 68.05
C ALA A 764 -12.36 33.67 66.86
N ALA A 765 -11.54 34.48 66.18
CA ALA A 765 -10.22 34.20 65.58
C ALA A 765 -10.05 33.15 64.46
N ASN A 766 -9.83 33.69 63.25
CA ASN A 766 -8.72 33.48 62.31
C ASN A 766 -8.25 32.03 61.99
N ASP A 767 -8.30 31.63 60.73
CA ASP A 767 -7.16 31.74 59.81
C ASP A 767 -7.56 31.45 58.36
N GLU A 768 -6.74 31.95 57.44
CA GLU A 768 -6.97 32.34 56.05
C GLU A 768 -7.08 31.18 55.04
N ASP A 769 -8.00 31.30 54.06
CA ASP A 769 -7.79 30.78 52.71
C ASP A 769 -8.52 31.68 51.69
N ASP A 770 -7.74 32.26 50.79
CA ASP A 770 -8.12 33.36 49.88
C ASP A 770 -8.34 32.77 48.47
N THR A 771 -9.59 32.48 48.10
CA THR A 771 -9.95 32.27 46.69
C THR A 771 -11.24 33.00 46.35
N MET A 772 -11.11 33.91 45.38
CA MET A 772 -12.12 34.82 44.82
C MET A 772 -13.49 34.17 44.59
N GLU A 773 -14.50 34.73 45.27
CA GLU A 773 -15.89 34.58 44.90
C GLU A 773 -16.18 35.41 43.64
N VAL A 774 -16.56 34.73 42.55
CA VAL A 774 -17.29 35.34 41.43
C VAL A 774 -18.77 35.09 41.68
N GLU A 775 -19.52 36.18 41.89
CA GLU A 775 -20.98 36.17 41.96
C GLU A 775 -21.59 35.54 40.70
N VAL A 776 -22.17 34.34 40.83
CA VAL A 776 -22.97 33.72 39.77
C VAL A 776 -24.44 34.03 40.01
N GLY A 777 -24.96 34.96 39.21
CA GLY A 777 -26.39 35.16 39.01
C GLY A 777 -27.07 33.86 38.58
N GLY A 778 -28.28 33.64 39.10
CA GLY A 778 -29.02 32.39 38.98
C GLY A 778 -29.21 31.90 37.55
N THR A 779 -28.75 30.67 37.29
CA THR A 779 -29.01 29.92 36.06
C THR A 779 -30.00 28.79 36.32
N LYS A 780 -30.89 28.57 35.34
CA LYS A 780 -31.80 27.41 35.25
C LYS A 780 -31.02 26.11 35.47
N THR A 781 -31.62 25.17 36.17
CA THR A 781 -31.10 23.83 36.45
C THR A 781 -30.61 23.11 35.18
N SER A 782 -29.30 22.85 35.11
CA SER A 782 -28.57 22.17 34.03
C SER A 782 -28.79 20.65 33.95
N ALA A 783 -29.84 20.12 34.58
CA ALA A 783 -30.04 18.68 34.74
C ALA A 783 -30.80 17.99 33.58
N ASP A 784 -31.45 18.77 32.70
CA ASP A 784 -32.33 18.25 31.64
C ASP A 784 -31.68 18.15 30.25
N GLU A 785 -30.50 18.72 30.04
CA GLU A 785 -29.81 18.69 28.73
C GLU A 785 -28.91 17.45 28.60
N ILE A 786 -29.06 16.70 27.50
CA ILE A 786 -28.21 15.54 27.18
C ILE A 786 -26.83 16.06 26.79
N SER A 787 -25.78 15.63 27.49
CA SER A 787 -24.41 16.02 27.18
C SER A 787 -23.93 15.41 25.86
N ASP A 788 -22.99 16.07 25.16
CA ASP A 788 -22.37 15.56 23.94
C ASP A 788 -21.80 14.13 24.10
N MET A 789 -21.22 13.82 25.26
CA MET A 789 -20.70 12.48 25.55
C MET A 789 -21.81 11.44 25.75
N GLU A 790 -23.00 11.88 26.17
CA GLU A 790 -24.17 11.00 26.30
C GLU A 790 -24.80 10.73 24.95
N TRP A 791 -24.82 11.71 24.05
CA TRP A 791 -25.14 11.50 22.65
C TRP A 791 -24.15 10.57 21.96
N PHE A 792 -22.85 10.72 22.25
CA PHE A 792 -21.82 9.79 21.78
C PHE A 792 -22.08 8.35 22.27
N LEU A 793 -22.43 8.18 23.55
CA LEU A 793 -22.80 6.88 24.10
C LEU A 793 -24.05 6.30 23.41
N ILE A 794 -25.09 7.10 23.19
CA ILE A 794 -26.32 6.65 22.51
C ILE A 794 -26.00 6.19 21.07
N ARG A 795 -25.25 7.02 20.32
CA ARG A 795 -24.92 6.75 18.91
C ARG A 795 -23.94 5.59 18.74
N SER A 796 -23.21 5.19 19.78
CA SER A 796 -22.30 4.03 19.71
C SER A 796 -23.04 2.72 19.40
N ILE A 797 -24.34 2.63 19.71
CA ILE A 797 -25.16 1.44 19.47
C ILE A 797 -25.57 1.35 17.99
N GLU A 798 -25.56 2.46 17.25
CA GLU A 798 -25.95 2.48 15.83
C GLU A 798 -25.14 1.48 14.98
N TRP A 799 -23.85 1.30 15.30
CA TRP A 799 -22.98 0.34 14.63
C TRP A 799 -23.57 -1.07 14.59
N THR A 800 -24.26 -1.48 15.66
CA THR A 800 -24.91 -2.80 15.78
C THR A 800 -26.38 -2.81 15.35
N THR A 801 -26.98 -1.67 14.98
CA THR A 801 -28.38 -1.62 14.50
C THR A 801 -28.50 -1.61 12.98
N PHE A 802 -27.40 -1.50 12.24
CA PHE A 802 -27.44 -1.46 10.78
C PHE A 802 -27.76 -2.81 10.13
N GLN A 803 -27.53 -3.93 10.82
CA GLN A 803 -27.68 -5.28 10.28
C GLN A 803 -28.47 -6.16 11.25
N GLU A 804 -29.33 -7.03 10.71
CA GLU A 804 -30.16 -7.92 11.55
C GLU A 804 -29.32 -8.96 12.30
N GLU A 805 -28.18 -9.37 11.74
CA GLU A 805 -27.26 -10.34 12.36
C GLU A 805 -26.68 -9.84 13.68
N THR A 806 -26.49 -8.52 13.82
CA THR A 806 -25.90 -7.88 15.01
C THR A 806 -26.95 -7.38 16.01
N PHE A 807 -28.25 -7.63 15.77
CA PHE A 807 -29.31 -7.23 16.70
C PHE A 807 -29.21 -7.86 18.08
N VAL A 808 -28.62 -9.06 18.18
CA VAL A 808 -28.32 -9.68 19.46
C VAL A 808 -27.33 -8.84 20.25
N ASP A 809 -26.26 -8.37 19.62
CA ASP A 809 -25.25 -7.51 20.25
C ASP A 809 -25.84 -6.11 20.55
N ALA A 810 -26.63 -5.55 19.64
CA ALA A 810 -27.35 -4.29 19.85
C ALA A 810 -28.24 -4.33 21.10
N LEU A 811 -28.92 -5.46 21.33
CA LEU A 811 -29.75 -5.68 22.51
C LEU A 811 -28.90 -5.69 23.80
N GLU A 812 -27.75 -6.37 23.79
CA GLU A 812 -26.86 -6.42 24.95
C GLU A 812 -26.26 -5.04 25.27
N HIS A 813 -25.82 -4.31 24.24
CA HIS A 813 -25.29 -2.95 24.36
C HIS A 813 -26.36 -1.97 24.83
N ALA A 814 -27.56 -2.00 24.24
CA ALA A 814 -28.69 -1.17 24.65
C ALA A 814 -29.04 -1.37 26.12
N ASN A 815 -29.15 -2.62 26.59
CA ASN A 815 -29.41 -2.91 28.00
C ASN A 815 -28.30 -2.36 28.92
N THR A 816 -27.04 -2.43 28.49
CA THR A 816 -25.91 -1.87 29.26
C THR A 816 -26.03 -0.35 29.39
N VAL A 817 -26.37 0.35 28.31
CA VAL A 817 -26.57 1.80 28.30
C VAL A 817 -27.84 2.19 29.07
N PHE A 818 -28.94 1.43 28.95
CA PHE A 818 -30.15 1.63 29.76
C PHE A 818 -29.85 1.51 31.25
N ARG A 819 -29.10 0.49 31.69
CA ARG A 819 -28.71 0.36 33.11
C ARG A 819 -27.96 1.58 33.61
N TYR A 820 -27.03 2.10 32.82
CA TYR A 820 -26.29 3.31 33.15
C TYR A 820 -27.21 4.53 33.27
N PHE A 821 -28.01 4.85 32.24
CA PHE A 821 -28.88 6.02 32.27
C PHE A 821 -29.93 5.95 33.37
N PHE A 822 -30.61 4.82 33.51
CA PHE A 822 -31.62 4.65 34.57
C PHE A 822 -31.02 4.77 35.96
N GLY A 823 -29.90 4.11 36.22
CA GLY A 823 -29.35 4.16 37.56
C GLY A 823 -28.59 5.46 37.90
N CYS A 824 -28.31 6.31 36.90
CA CYS A 824 -27.93 7.72 37.05
C CYS A 824 -29.14 8.67 37.12
N GLY A 825 -30.36 8.19 36.87
CA GLY A 825 -31.59 8.98 36.91
C GLY A 825 -31.91 9.75 35.62
N LYS A 826 -31.20 9.50 34.52
CA LYS A 826 -31.30 10.24 33.25
C LYS A 826 -32.33 9.62 32.31
N VAL A 827 -33.61 9.81 32.64
CA VAL A 827 -34.74 9.23 31.88
C VAL A 827 -34.84 9.79 30.46
N ILE A 828 -34.51 11.07 30.26
CA ILE A 828 -34.56 11.73 28.94
C ILE A 828 -33.52 11.11 27.98
N ALA A 829 -32.29 10.89 28.45
CA ALA A 829 -31.25 10.22 27.67
C ALA A 829 -31.63 8.75 27.35
N ALA A 830 -32.24 8.05 28.30
CA ALA A 830 -32.78 6.71 28.06
C ALA A 830 -33.92 6.72 27.02
N LYS A 831 -34.80 7.73 27.03
CA LYS A 831 -35.85 7.89 26.01
C LYS A 831 -35.26 8.21 24.64
N ALA A 832 -34.22 9.03 24.57
CA ALA A 832 -33.50 9.33 23.34
C ALA A 832 -32.83 8.07 22.75
N LEU A 833 -32.24 7.21 23.60
CA LEU A 833 -31.77 5.88 23.17
C LEU A 833 -32.90 5.05 22.57
N LEU A 834 -34.05 4.97 23.24
CA LEU A 834 -35.17 4.19 22.74
C LEU A 834 -35.65 4.66 21.36
N SER A 835 -35.70 5.98 21.12
CA SER A 835 -36.12 6.53 19.82
C SER A 835 -35.17 6.22 18.66
N LEU A 836 -33.92 5.86 18.96
CA LEU A 836 -32.90 5.52 17.96
C LEU A 836 -32.88 4.02 17.63
N LEU A 837 -33.37 3.17 18.53
CA LEU A 837 -33.37 1.72 18.34
C LEU A 837 -34.48 1.26 17.38
N PRO A 838 -34.25 0.19 16.58
CA PRO A 838 -35.29 -0.47 15.81
C PRO A 838 -36.20 -1.30 16.73
N THR A 839 -37.07 -0.61 17.47
CA THR A 839 -37.84 -1.18 18.59
C THR A 839 -38.74 -2.35 18.19
N GLU A 840 -39.40 -2.28 17.03
CA GLU A 840 -40.29 -3.35 16.57
C GLU A 840 -39.54 -4.64 16.22
N GLN A 841 -38.37 -4.51 15.59
CA GLN A 841 -37.51 -5.63 15.25
C GLN A 841 -36.90 -6.26 16.50
N LEU A 842 -36.38 -5.45 17.43
CA LEU A 842 -35.81 -5.94 18.69
C LEU A 842 -36.88 -6.56 19.60
N LYS A 843 -38.11 -6.04 19.59
CA LYS A 843 -39.24 -6.62 20.30
C LYS A 843 -39.63 -7.98 19.73
N ARG A 844 -39.74 -8.11 18.40
CA ARG A 844 -40.00 -9.41 17.75
C ARG A 844 -38.91 -10.43 18.06
N LEU A 845 -37.65 -10.03 17.91
CA LEU A 845 -36.50 -10.87 18.26
C LEU A 845 -36.56 -11.32 19.74
N SER A 846 -36.88 -10.40 20.65
CA SER A 846 -36.99 -10.71 22.07
C SER A 846 -38.09 -11.74 22.35
N VAL A 847 -39.27 -11.56 21.75
CA VAL A 847 -40.40 -12.49 21.89
C VAL A 847 -40.07 -13.87 21.31
N ASP A 848 -39.48 -13.93 20.12
CA ASP A 848 -39.10 -15.19 19.47
C ASP A 848 -38.07 -15.96 20.30
N LYS A 849 -37.08 -15.26 20.86
CA LYS A 849 -36.03 -15.89 21.68
C LYS A 849 -36.56 -16.35 23.04
N ILE A 850 -37.48 -15.61 23.65
CA ILE A 850 -38.17 -16.03 24.88
C ILE A 850 -38.96 -17.32 24.62
N ASN A 851 -39.73 -17.38 23.53
CA ASN A 851 -40.58 -18.54 23.20
C ASN A 851 -39.79 -19.79 22.75
N SER A 852 -38.62 -19.62 22.12
CA SER A 852 -37.79 -20.76 21.67
C SER A 852 -37.12 -21.53 22.82
N ALA A 853 -36.92 -20.89 23.98
CA ALA A 853 -36.31 -21.52 25.14
C ALA A 853 -37.26 -22.52 25.81
N ASP A 854 -38.56 -22.23 25.84
CA ASP A 854 -39.57 -23.06 26.52
C ASP A 854 -39.81 -24.41 25.84
N SER A 855 -39.49 -24.52 24.54
CA SER A 855 -39.59 -25.78 23.79
C SER A 855 -38.39 -26.71 24.01
N THR A 856 -37.21 -26.17 24.35
CA THR A 856 -36.00 -26.98 24.64
C THR A 856 -35.91 -27.42 26.11
N ALA A 857 -36.58 -26.71 27.02
CA ALA A 857 -36.67 -27.08 28.44
C ALA A 857 -37.50 -28.35 28.72
N ASN A 858 -38.35 -28.77 27.77
CA ASN A 858 -39.26 -29.91 27.94
C ASN A 858 -38.70 -31.27 27.50
N THR A 859 -37.41 -31.38 27.17
CA THR A 859 -36.74 -32.68 26.97
C THR A 859 -35.91 -33.02 28.21
N PRO A 860 -36.20 -34.11 28.95
CA PRO A 860 -35.43 -34.45 30.13
C PRO A 860 -33.98 -34.78 29.74
N ALA A 861 -33.04 -33.96 30.21
CA ALA A 861 -31.62 -34.20 30.03
C ALA A 861 -31.21 -35.51 30.76
N PRO A 862 -30.40 -36.39 30.15
CA PRO A 862 -29.91 -37.60 30.79
C PRO A 862 -29.04 -37.25 32.02
N ALA A 863 -29.31 -37.92 33.14
CA ALA A 863 -28.90 -37.55 34.50
C ALA A 863 -27.39 -37.62 34.83
N HIS A 864 -26.49 -37.68 33.84
CA HIS A 864 -25.05 -37.84 34.08
C HIS A 864 -24.18 -36.95 33.18
N THR A 865 -24.19 -35.63 33.41
CA THR A 865 -23.09 -34.74 33.01
C THR A 865 -23.03 -33.54 33.95
N PRO A 866 -21.95 -33.34 34.75
CA PRO A 866 -21.86 -32.26 35.73
C PRO A 866 -21.41 -30.91 35.14
N THR A 867 -21.48 -30.73 33.81
CA THR A 867 -21.04 -29.49 33.15
C THR A 867 -22.07 -29.08 32.10
N PRO A 868 -22.73 -27.90 32.22
CA PRO A 868 -23.64 -27.41 31.19
C PRO A 868 -22.86 -27.20 29.88
N GLN A 869 -23.35 -27.77 28.77
CA GLN A 869 -22.76 -27.56 27.45
C GLN A 869 -22.78 -26.05 27.08
N PRO A 870 -21.75 -25.53 26.40
CA PRO A 870 -21.60 -24.08 26.13
C PRO A 870 -22.79 -23.46 25.37
N GLN A 871 -23.49 -24.23 24.54
CA GLN A 871 -24.68 -23.78 23.81
C GLN A 871 -25.87 -23.46 24.74
N THR A 872 -26.06 -24.21 25.83
CA THR A 872 -27.16 -23.92 26.78
C THR A 872 -26.96 -22.59 27.54
N ARG A 873 -25.69 -22.19 27.76
CA ARG A 873 -25.35 -20.95 28.45
C ARG A 873 -25.57 -19.70 27.59
N SER A 874 -25.28 -19.78 26.28
CA SER A 874 -25.51 -18.64 25.36
C SER A 874 -27.00 -18.36 25.19
N HIS A 875 -27.84 -19.39 25.08
CA HIS A 875 -29.30 -19.25 25.01
C HIS A 875 -29.88 -18.64 26.30
N ALA A 876 -29.41 -19.06 27.47
CA ALA A 876 -29.85 -18.48 28.75
C ALA A 876 -29.47 -17.00 28.90
N ARG A 877 -28.26 -16.60 28.45
CA ARG A 877 -27.81 -15.20 28.45
C ARG A 877 -28.70 -14.33 27.55
N LEU A 878 -28.97 -14.79 26.34
CA LEU A 878 -29.81 -14.07 25.39
C LEU A 878 -31.23 -13.88 25.91
N ARG A 879 -31.85 -14.94 26.46
CA ARG A 879 -33.19 -14.85 27.08
C ARG A 879 -33.25 -13.78 28.16
N ARG A 880 -32.26 -13.71 29.06
CA ARG A 880 -32.20 -12.68 30.12
C ARG A 880 -32.13 -11.27 29.55
N ASN A 881 -31.33 -11.06 28.49
CA ASN A 881 -31.23 -9.76 27.84
C ASN A 881 -32.53 -9.38 27.11
N SER A 882 -33.23 -10.33 26.51
CA SER A 882 -34.54 -10.12 25.90
C SER A 882 -35.61 -9.74 26.93
N ILE A 883 -35.67 -10.43 28.07
CA ILE A 883 -36.60 -10.11 29.15
C ILE A 883 -36.32 -8.71 29.72
N GLU A 884 -35.06 -8.38 29.98
CA GLU A 884 -34.68 -7.08 30.51
C GLU A 884 -35.07 -5.93 29.56
N PHE A 885 -34.85 -6.10 28.26
CA PHE A 885 -35.26 -5.11 27.26
C PHE A 885 -36.79 -4.91 27.24
N MET A 886 -37.55 -6.01 27.33
CA MET A 886 -39.01 -5.96 27.43
C MET A 886 -39.48 -5.22 28.70
N HIS A 887 -38.78 -5.38 29.82
CA HIS A 887 -39.04 -4.64 31.06
C HIS A 887 -38.79 -3.13 30.89
N TYR A 888 -37.76 -2.73 30.15
CA TYR A 888 -37.55 -1.31 29.81
C TYR A 888 -38.67 -0.78 28.91
N LEU A 889 -39.11 -1.53 27.89
CA LEU A 889 -40.25 -1.15 27.05
C LEU A 889 -41.55 -0.99 27.86
N GLN A 890 -41.80 -1.89 28.82
CA GLN A 890 -42.95 -1.79 29.73
C GLN A 890 -42.90 -0.49 30.54
N PHE A 891 -41.72 -0.14 31.08
CA PHE A 891 -41.52 1.09 31.84
C PHE A 891 -41.75 2.36 30.99
N PHE A 892 -41.20 2.42 29.77
CA PHE A 892 -41.46 3.54 28.87
C PHE A 892 -42.93 3.64 28.45
N GLY A 893 -43.59 2.50 28.24
CA GLY A 893 -45.02 2.46 27.99
C GLY A 893 -45.84 3.08 29.13
N ILE A 894 -45.44 2.85 30.39
CA ILE A 894 -46.06 3.50 31.56
C ILE A 894 -45.81 5.01 31.54
N LEU A 895 -44.58 5.45 31.28
CA LEU A 895 -44.24 6.88 31.21
C LEU A 895 -45.01 7.62 30.11
N ASP A 896 -45.24 7.00 28.96
CA ASP A 896 -46.01 7.63 27.88
C ASP A 896 -47.50 7.81 28.25
N VAL A 897 -48.10 6.87 28.99
CA VAL A 897 -49.47 7.04 29.50
C VAL A 897 -49.50 8.10 30.60
N PHE A 898 -48.51 8.13 31.51
CA PHE A 898 -48.36 9.21 32.50
C PHE A 898 -48.27 10.60 31.84
N ALA A 899 -47.47 10.74 30.79
CA ALA A 899 -47.35 11.99 30.05
C ALA A 899 -48.70 12.42 29.44
N LYS A 900 -49.48 11.49 28.89
CA LYS A 900 -50.84 11.78 28.39
C LYS A 900 -51.80 12.23 29.49
N VAL A 901 -51.77 11.58 30.66
CA VAL A 901 -52.56 11.98 31.83
C VAL A 901 -52.20 13.41 32.24
N TRP A 902 -50.90 13.70 32.33
CA TRP A 902 -50.40 15.02 32.67
C TRP A 902 -50.79 16.10 31.66
N ASP A 903 -50.63 15.84 30.36
CA ASP A 903 -51.00 16.79 29.31
C ASP A 903 -52.50 17.12 29.35
N MET A 904 -53.35 16.13 29.66
CA MET A 904 -54.77 16.36 29.88
C MET A 904 -55.06 17.22 31.11
N GLU A 905 -54.38 17.00 32.24
CA GLU A 905 -54.51 17.82 33.44
C GLU A 905 -54.05 19.26 33.19
N LYS A 906 -52.90 19.44 32.53
CA LYS A 906 -52.35 20.76 32.20
C LYS A 906 -53.25 21.55 31.25
N GLY A 907 -53.86 20.88 30.27
CA GLY A 907 -54.77 21.51 29.31
C GLY A 907 -56.02 22.12 29.95
N VAL A 908 -56.45 21.64 31.12
CA VAL A 908 -57.56 22.23 31.90
C VAL A 908 -57.07 23.41 32.75
N VAL A 909 -55.87 23.34 33.29
CA VAL A 909 -55.27 24.41 34.13
C VAL A 909 -54.83 25.63 33.31
N SER A 910 -54.40 25.47 32.06
CA SER A 910 -53.89 26.59 31.24
C SER A 910 -54.95 27.58 30.77
N VAL A 911 -56.23 27.18 30.73
CA VAL A 911 -57.34 28.05 30.31
C VAL A 911 -57.56 29.22 31.30
N VAL A 912 -57.10 29.10 32.54
CA VAL A 912 -57.29 30.10 33.61
C VAL A 912 -56.09 31.05 33.77
N ALA A 913 -54.89 30.65 33.31
CA ALA A 913 -53.66 31.42 33.53
C ALA A 913 -53.59 32.78 32.79
N GLU A 914 -54.50 33.03 31.85
CA GLU A 914 -54.62 34.34 31.18
C GLU A 914 -55.51 35.34 31.95
N SER A 915 -56.08 35.00 33.11
CA SER A 915 -57.05 35.89 33.81
C SER A 915 -56.88 36.16 35.31
N ALA A 916 -55.91 35.58 36.05
CA ALA A 916 -55.88 35.76 37.52
C ALA A 916 -54.53 36.20 38.13
N THR A 917 -54.50 37.43 38.66
CA THR A 917 -53.58 37.88 39.72
C THR A 917 -54.18 37.62 41.11
N SER A 918 -53.35 37.09 42.03
CA SER A 918 -53.51 36.98 43.49
C SER A 918 -54.01 35.66 44.09
N GLY A 919 -53.07 34.92 44.70
CA GLY A 919 -53.11 34.56 46.12
C GLY A 919 -53.90 33.31 46.55
N ASN A 920 -53.16 32.34 47.12
CA ASN A 920 -53.59 31.11 47.82
C ASN A 920 -54.07 29.94 46.94
N ALA A 921 -53.11 29.21 46.37
CA ALA A 921 -53.32 27.87 45.85
C ALA A 921 -53.08 26.83 46.95
N SER A 922 -54.15 26.35 47.57
CA SER A 922 -54.12 25.10 48.34
C SER A 922 -55.36 24.30 47.97
N GLY A 923 -55.18 23.40 47.00
CA GLY A 923 -56.24 22.61 46.38
C GLY A 923 -56.31 22.89 44.88
N VAL A 924 -55.76 22.00 44.07
CA VAL A 924 -55.99 22.02 42.62
C VAL A 924 -57.43 21.53 42.41
N GLU A 925 -58.39 22.45 42.34
CA GLU A 925 -59.73 22.13 41.87
C GLU A 925 -59.72 22.13 40.34
N PHE A 926 -60.34 21.10 39.74
CA PHE A 926 -60.54 21.06 38.29
C PHE A 926 -61.69 22.02 37.96
N GLU A 927 -61.36 23.25 37.57
CA GLU A 927 -62.33 24.23 37.09
C GLU A 927 -62.47 24.10 35.58
N PHE A 928 -63.69 23.80 35.12
CA PHE A 928 -64.01 23.51 33.71
C PHE A 928 -64.62 24.72 32.98
N GLU A 929 -64.30 25.92 33.44
CA GLU A 929 -64.92 27.15 32.98
C GLU A 929 -64.60 27.39 31.48
N GLY A 930 -65.64 27.43 30.63
CA GLY A 930 -65.52 27.62 29.18
C GLY A 930 -65.71 26.37 28.31
N MET A 931 -65.83 25.17 28.88
CA MET A 931 -66.15 23.94 28.12
C MET A 931 -67.66 23.75 27.93
N THR A 932 -68.06 23.19 26.77
CA THR A 932 -69.44 22.72 26.59
C THR A 932 -69.67 21.47 27.43
N LYS A 933 -70.90 21.27 27.92
CA LYS A 933 -71.25 20.13 28.77
C LYS A 933 -70.85 18.77 28.16
N GLY A 934 -71.05 18.60 26.85
CA GLY A 934 -70.64 17.38 26.12
C GLY A 934 -69.12 17.20 26.05
N ALA A 935 -68.37 18.25 25.76
CA ALA A 935 -66.90 18.18 25.74
C ALA A 935 -66.30 17.88 27.13
N MET A 936 -66.95 18.34 28.20
CA MET A 936 -66.56 18.01 29.56
C MET A 936 -66.84 16.54 29.91
N GLU A 937 -68.01 16.02 29.54
CA GLU A 937 -68.33 14.59 29.73
C GLU A 937 -67.32 13.69 29.00
N ASP A 938 -67.01 14.00 27.74
CA ASP A 938 -66.01 13.29 26.93
C ASP A 938 -64.58 13.38 27.54
N TRP A 939 -64.19 14.56 28.04
CA TRP A 939 -62.89 14.75 28.69
C TRP A 939 -62.78 13.92 29.97
N VAL A 940 -63.83 13.93 30.81
CA VAL A 940 -63.86 13.18 32.08
C VAL A 940 -63.80 11.68 31.81
N GLU A 941 -64.52 11.19 30.79
CA GLU A 941 -64.45 9.79 30.37
C GLU A 941 -63.04 9.40 29.91
N LYS A 942 -62.44 10.21 29.03
CA LYS A 942 -61.08 9.99 28.54
C LYS A 942 -60.00 10.07 29.64
N TYR A 943 -60.17 10.97 30.61
CA TYR A 943 -59.26 11.08 31.75
C TYR A 943 -59.38 9.87 32.68
N LYS A 944 -60.60 9.38 32.93
CA LYS A 944 -60.84 8.14 33.70
C LYS A 944 -60.23 6.92 33.03
N THR A 945 -60.38 6.77 31.72
CA THR A 945 -59.81 5.63 30.98
C THR A 945 -58.28 5.65 31.02
N LEU A 946 -57.64 6.82 30.90
CA LEU A 946 -56.20 6.93 31.04
C LEU A 946 -55.72 6.63 32.46
N ILE A 947 -56.43 7.05 33.51
CA ILE A 947 -56.08 6.70 34.90
C ILE A 947 -56.21 5.19 35.13
N ASP A 948 -57.30 4.59 34.66
CA ASP A 948 -57.49 3.14 34.76
C ASP A 948 -56.36 2.41 34.01
N GLU A 949 -55.95 2.88 32.82
CA GLU A 949 -54.82 2.34 32.06
C GLU A 949 -53.47 2.48 32.80
N VAL A 950 -53.15 3.67 33.35
CA VAL A 950 -51.91 3.88 34.13
C VAL A 950 -51.89 2.98 35.36
N ARG A 951 -53.02 2.89 36.08
CA ARG A 951 -53.16 2.04 37.25
C ARG A 951 -52.91 0.58 36.91
N GLU A 952 -53.58 0.06 35.87
CA GLU A 952 -53.42 -1.33 35.44
C GLU A 952 -51.96 -1.65 35.10
N LYS A 953 -51.31 -0.81 34.29
CA LYS A 953 -49.92 -1.03 33.89
C LYS A 953 -48.93 -0.97 35.06
N ILE A 954 -49.12 -0.06 36.02
CA ILE A 954 -48.23 0.05 37.20
C ILE A 954 -48.46 -1.10 38.17
N VAL A 955 -49.72 -1.49 38.40
CA VAL A 955 -50.04 -2.64 39.25
C VAL A 955 -49.49 -3.92 38.61
N GLU A 956 -49.65 -4.10 37.31
CA GLU A 956 -49.03 -5.20 36.56
C GLU A 956 -47.50 -5.21 36.73
N LEU A 957 -46.82 -4.07 36.53
CA LEU A 957 -45.37 -3.96 36.74
C LEU A 957 -44.97 -4.26 38.19
N ALA A 958 -45.71 -3.76 39.17
CA ALA A 958 -45.41 -3.94 40.59
C ALA A 958 -45.67 -5.37 41.09
N THR A 959 -46.56 -6.11 40.42
CA THR A 959 -46.94 -7.48 40.78
C THR A 959 -46.24 -8.55 39.94
N THR A 960 -45.41 -8.14 38.97
CA THR A 960 -44.58 -9.02 38.14
C THR A 960 -43.11 -8.97 38.57
N ASP A 961 -42.31 -9.92 38.09
CA ASP A 961 -40.86 -10.03 38.37
C ASP A 961 -40.02 -8.98 37.58
N TRP A 962 -40.46 -7.73 37.57
CA TRP A 962 -39.85 -6.65 36.79
C TRP A 962 -38.41 -6.37 37.23
N LEU A 963 -37.42 -6.66 36.37
CA LEU A 963 -35.99 -6.57 36.69
C LEU A 963 -35.56 -7.39 37.93
N VAL A 964 -36.26 -8.49 38.23
CA VAL A 964 -35.87 -9.49 39.25
C VAL A 964 -35.11 -10.64 38.59
N ASN A 965 -34.09 -11.18 39.25
CA ASN A 965 -33.28 -12.27 38.71
C ASN A 965 -33.90 -13.65 39.03
N GLU A 966 -34.17 -14.45 38.00
CA GLU A 966 -34.66 -15.85 38.15
C GLU A 966 -33.69 -16.76 38.94
N GLU A 967 -32.39 -16.45 38.99
CA GLU A 967 -31.36 -17.24 39.70
C GLU A 967 -31.36 -17.03 41.22
N ASP A 968 -32.04 -16.01 41.75
CA ASP A 968 -32.11 -15.75 43.20
C ASP A 968 -33.00 -16.75 43.95
N LEU A 969 -33.80 -17.55 43.22
CA LEU A 969 -34.65 -18.60 43.80
C LEU A 969 -33.88 -19.89 44.13
N GLY A 970 -32.59 -20.02 43.75
CA GLY A 970 -31.86 -21.28 43.93
C GLY A 970 -30.32 -21.23 43.86
N ARG A 971 -29.68 -21.04 45.02
CA ARG A 971 -28.29 -21.37 45.43
C ARG A 971 -27.16 -20.32 45.29
N THR A 972 -26.58 -20.06 46.48
CA THR A 972 -25.15 -19.89 46.87
C THR A 972 -24.33 -18.64 46.50
N ARG A 973 -24.10 -17.80 47.52
CA ARG A 973 -22.79 -17.40 48.12
C ARG A 973 -21.65 -16.82 47.24
N SER A 974 -21.88 -16.36 46.02
CA SER A 974 -20.97 -15.44 45.32
C SER A 974 -21.42 -13.99 45.50
N GLN A 975 -20.47 -13.03 45.52
CA GLN A 975 -20.77 -11.59 45.54
C GLN A 975 -21.83 -11.25 44.46
N PRO A 976 -22.80 -10.37 44.75
CA PRO A 976 -23.77 -9.96 43.74
C PRO A 976 -23.01 -9.38 42.53
N GLN A 977 -23.22 -9.99 41.37
CA GLN A 977 -22.59 -9.55 40.12
C GLN A 977 -22.99 -8.08 39.84
N GLN A 978 -22.11 -7.29 39.23
CA GLN A 978 -22.32 -5.85 38.98
C GLN A 978 -23.71 -5.54 38.35
N ARG A 979 -24.18 -6.41 37.46
CA ARG A 979 -25.52 -6.33 36.86
C ARG A 979 -26.64 -6.36 37.91
N GLN A 980 -26.59 -7.28 38.87
CA GLN A 980 -27.61 -7.39 39.91
C GLN A 980 -27.70 -6.12 40.75
N ILE A 981 -26.53 -5.58 41.12
CA ILE A 981 -26.45 -4.33 41.89
C ILE A 981 -27.12 -3.20 41.10
N MET A 982 -26.89 -3.11 39.79
CA MET A 982 -27.51 -2.12 38.92
C MET A 982 -29.03 -2.32 38.81
N LEU A 983 -29.52 -3.55 38.61
CA LEU A 983 -30.96 -3.83 38.48
C LEU A 983 -31.72 -3.52 39.78
N THR A 984 -31.19 -3.97 40.93
CA THR A 984 -31.76 -3.64 42.24
C THR A 984 -31.76 -2.13 42.48
N ARG A 985 -30.70 -1.41 42.06
CA ARG A 985 -30.66 0.06 42.15
C ARG A 985 -31.73 0.72 41.30
N ILE A 986 -31.94 0.27 40.07
CA ILE A 986 -32.97 0.82 39.16
C ILE A 986 -34.36 0.63 39.79
N ARG A 987 -34.67 -0.56 40.31
CA ARG A 987 -35.92 -0.83 41.04
C ARG A 987 -36.14 0.15 42.20
N LYS A 988 -35.12 0.32 43.03
CA LYS A 988 -35.08 1.23 44.17
C LYS A 988 -35.27 2.73 43.84
N ILE A 989 -34.95 3.12 42.60
CA ILE A 989 -35.19 4.49 42.11
C ILE A 989 -36.64 4.62 41.63
N TYR A 990 -37.08 3.71 40.74
CA TYR A 990 -38.29 3.92 39.94
C TYR A 990 -39.56 3.28 40.50
N ILE A 991 -39.50 2.12 41.18
CA ILE A 991 -40.70 1.49 41.74
C ILE A 991 -41.37 2.39 42.79
N PRO A 992 -40.65 2.91 43.81
CA PRO A 992 -41.26 3.82 44.77
C PRO A 992 -41.84 5.07 44.11
N GLU A 993 -41.14 5.63 43.13
CA GLU A 993 -41.55 6.84 42.44
C GLU A 993 -42.84 6.63 41.62
N LEU A 994 -42.95 5.54 40.87
CA LEU A 994 -44.16 5.19 40.12
C LEU A 994 -45.38 5.00 41.04
N ILE A 995 -45.20 4.34 42.19
CA ILE A 995 -46.27 4.09 43.15
C ILE A 995 -46.71 5.39 43.83
N ILE A 996 -45.77 6.24 44.25
CA ILE A 996 -46.06 7.54 44.84
C ILE A 996 -46.81 8.43 43.83
N GLN A 997 -46.39 8.43 42.57
CA GLN A 997 -47.06 9.21 41.52
C GLN A 997 -48.46 8.68 41.19
N LEU A 998 -48.63 7.37 41.07
CA LEU A 998 -49.95 6.77 40.89
C LEU A 998 -50.88 7.12 42.07
N HIS A 999 -50.37 7.01 43.30
CA HIS A 999 -51.12 7.38 44.51
C HIS A 999 -51.57 8.84 44.47
N ALA A 1000 -50.69 9.76 44.06
CA ALA A 1000 -51.02 11.17 43.91
C ALA A 1000 -52.13 11.41 42.86
N ILE A 1001 -52.07 10.74 41.70
CA ILE A 1001 -53.09 10.84 40.64
C ILE A 1001 -54.43 10.27 41.12
N LEU A 1002 -54.43 9.12 41.80
CA LEU A 1002 -55.65 8.49 42.31
C LEU A 1002 -56.34 9.33 43.40
N VAL A 1003 -55.57 9.95 44.29
CA VAL A 1003 -56.11 10.86 45.32
C VAL A 1003 -56.65 12.14 44.68
N ARG A 1004 -55.92 12.75 43.75
CA ARG A 1004 -56.35 13.98 43.05
C ARG A 1004 -57.63 13.77 42.24
N SER A 1005 -57.72 12.65 41.53
CA SER A 1005 -58.90 12.26 40.74
C SER A 1005 -60.06 11.73 41.59
N GLY A 1006 -59.87 11.52 42.90
CA GLY A 1006 -60.88 10.95 43.81
C GLY A 1006 -62.19 11.73 43.87
N LYS A 1007 -62.17 13.07 43.69
CA LYS A 1007 -63.38 13.91 43.61
C LYS A 1007 -64.22 13.65 42.34
N LEU A 1008 -63.57 13.29 41.22
CA LEU A 1008 -64.21 13.00 39.92
C LEU A 1008 -64.61 11.51 39.78
N ALA A 1009 -63.91 10.64 40.50
CA ALA A 1009 -64.12 9.20 40.52
C ALA A 1009 -63.86 8.66 41.94
N PRO A 1010 -64.89 8.57 42.81
CA PRO A 1010 -64.73 8.11 44.19
C PRO A 1010 -64.09 6.71 44.32
N LYS A 1011 -64.24 5.85 43.30
CA LYS A 1011 -63.57 4.54 43.18
C LYS A 1011 -62.04 4.64 43.27
N ASN A 1012 -61.44 5.74 42.82
CA ASN A 1012 -59.99 5.90 42.76
C ASN A 1012 -59.36 6.03 44.14
N LEU A 1013 -60.12 6.56 45.12
CA LEU A 1013 -59.64 6.68 46.49
C LEU A 1013 -59.52 5.31 47.18
N LYS A 1014 -60.42 4.39 46.87
CA LYS A 1014 -60.31 2.98 47.28
C LYS A 1014 -59.03 2.37 46.70
N TYR A 1015 -58.79 2.58 45.40
CA TYR A 1015 -57.58 2.08 44.74
C TYR A 1015 -56.29 2.67 45.32
N ALA A 1016 -56.28 3.94 45.71
CA ALA A 1016 -55.14 4.57 46.37
C ALA A 1016 -54.79 3.88 47.70
N LEU A 1017 -55.79 3.46 48.47
CA LEU A 1017 -55.58 2.73 49.73
C LEU A 1017 -55.17 1.27 49.50
N GLU A 1018 -55.68 0.63 48.44
CA GLU A 1018 -55.28 -0.73 48.05
C GLU A 1018 -53.80 -0.82 47.63
N LEU A 1019 -53.20 0.26 47.11
CA LEU A 1019 -51.76 0.29 46.79
C LEU A 1019 -50.88 0.04 48.02
N ALA A 1020 -51.28 0.48 49.21
CA ALA A 1020 -50.54 0.22 50.44
C ALA A 1020 -50.48 -1.28 50.77
N ASN A 1021 -51.54 -2.02 50.45
CA ASN A 1021 -51.54 -3.49 50.60
C ASN A 1021 -50.60 -4.15 49.60
N ILE A 1022 -50.55 -3.66 48.35
CA ILE A 1022 -49.62 -4.18 47.34
C ILE A 1022 -48.17 -3.94 47.75
N VAL A 1023 -47.84 -2.75 48.28
CA VAL A 1023 -46.49 -2.43 48.77
C VAL A 1023 -46.09 -3.33 49.95
N ALA A 1024 -47.02 -3.65 50.83
CA ALA A 1024 -46.79 -4.49 52.02
C ALA A 1024 -46.85 -6.00 51.75
N ASP A 1025 -47.25 -6.44 50.55
CA ASP A 1025 -47.43 -7.85 50.21
C ASP A 1025 -46.08 -8.58 50.11
N GLU A 1026 -45.93 -9.65 50.89
CA GLU A 1026 -44.72 -10.48 50.95
C GLU A 1026 -44.44 -11.19 49.61
N ARG A 1027 -45.46 -11.38 48.76
CA ARG A 1027 -45.27 -12.01 47.45
C ARG A 1027 -44.44 -11.16 46.49
N TYR A 1028 -44.54 -9.83 46.60
CA TYR A 1028 -43.88 -8.90 45.69
C TYR A 1028 -42.67 -8.20 46.33
N MET A 1029 -42.55 -8.24 47.67
CA MET A 1029 -41.41 -7.70 48.43
C MET A 1029 -41.08 -6.22 48.15
N LEU A 1030 -42.07 -5.44 47.68
CA LEU A 1030 -41.86 -4.05 47.24
C LEU A 1030 -41.44 -3.11 48.38
N TYR A 1031 -41.81 -3.43 49.62
CA TYR A 1031 -41.36 -2.68 50.80
C TYR A 1031 -39.83 -2.59 50.90
N GLY A 1032 -39.09 -3.59 50.38
CA GLY A 1032 -37.63 -3.58 50.34
C GLY A 1032 -37.04 -2.53 49.38
N ASP A 1033 -37.80 -2.15 48.34
CA ASP A 1033 -37.39 -1.12 47.39
C ASP A 1033 -37.58 0.31 47.94
N PHE A 1034 -38.46 0.50 48.93
CA PHE A 1034 -38.65 1.78 49.64
C PHE A 1034 -37.56 2.05 50.70
N VAL A 1035 -36.79 1.03 51.10
CA VAL A 1035 -35.75 1.11 52.15
C VAL A 1035 -34.36 1.12 51.49
N CYS A 1036 -33.87 2.31 51.13
CA CYS A 1036 -32.60 2.48 50.40
C CYS A 1036 -31.49 3.16 51.21
N ASP A 1037 -31.73 4.41 51.61
CA ASP A 1037 -30.75 5.28 52.27
C ASP A 1037 -31.30 5.83 53.62
N GLY A 1038 -32.44 5.30 54.08
CA GLY A 1038 -33.18 5.72 55.28
C GLY A 1038 -34.69 5.47 55.14
N PRO A 1039 -35.48 5.61 56.23
CA PRO A 1039 -36.93 5.43 56.19
C PRO A 1039 -37.68 6.57 55.46
N GLU A 1040 -37.00 7.62 55.00
CA GLU A 1040 -37.61 8.87 54.53
C GLU A 1040 -38.61 8.70 53.37
N LYS A 1041 -38.32 7.84 52.37
CA LYS A 1041 -39.26 7.59 51.25
C LYS A 1041 -40.51 6.84 51.69
N LEU A 1042 -40.35 5.84 52.56
CA LEU A 1042 -41.46 5.07 53.12
C LEU A 1042 -42.30 5.94 54.05
N GLU A 1043 -41.66 6.74 54.91
CA GLU A 1043 -42.31 7.69 55.80
C GLU A 1043 -43.11 8.75 55.01
N GLY A 1044 -42.51 9.28 53.94
CA GLY A 1044 -43.18 10.17 53.01
C GLY A 1044 -44.42 9.54 52.38
N TYR A 1045 -44.31 8.32 51.87
CA TYR A 1045 -45.44 7.59 51.28
C TYR A 1045 -46.55 7.30 52.30
N LEU A 1046 -46.21 6.88 53.53
CA LEU A 1046 -47.21 6.69 54.59
C LEU A 1046 -47.91 8.00 54.97
N GLY A 1047 -47.20 9.14 54.90
CA GLY A 1047 -47.79 10.47 55.00
C GLY A 1047 -48.80 10.76 53.89
N ASP A 1048 -48.52 10.31 52.67
CA ASP A 1048 -49.41 10.44 51.51
C ASP A 1048 -50.64 9.53 51.60
N VAL A 1049 -50.48 8.31 52.13
CA VAL A 1049 -51.59 7.40 52.47
C VAL A 1049 -52.48 8.03 53.54
N ARG A 1050 -51.90 8.66 54.58
CA ARG A 1050 -52.68 9.40 55.57
C ARG A 1050 -53.52 10.51 54.93
N ARG A 1051 -52.96 11.26 53.97
CA ARG A 1051 -53.71 12.31 53.24
C ARG A 1051 -54.88 11.72 52.46
N ALA A 1052 -54.70 10.57 51.81
CA ALA A 1052 -55.79 9.88 51.11
C ALA A 1052 -56.95 9.50 52.07
N VAL A 1053 -56.63 8.99 53.26
CA VAL A 1053 -57.62 8.66 54.30
C VAL A 1053 -58.36 9.91 54.79
N VAL A 1054 -57.67 11.05 54.94
CA VAL A 1054 -58.31 12.31 55.33
C VAL A 1054 -59.27 12.79 54.24
N CYS A 1055 -58.86 12.77 52.96
CA CYS A 1055 -59.74 13.10 51.84
C CYS A 1055 -60.96 12.16 51.75
N ALA A 1056 -60.83 10.90 52.19
CA ALA A 1056 -61.94 9.95 52.24
C ALA A 1056 -62.98 10.31 53.32
N LEU A 1057 -62.52 10.87 54.44
CA LEU A 1057 -63.36 11.29 55.57
C LEU A 1057 -64.12 12.59 55.26
N GLU A 1058 -63.53 13.51 54.49
CA GLU A 1058 -64.16 14.76 54.03
C GLU A 1058 -65.45 14.50 53.21
N GLY A 1059 -65.61 13.30 52.65
CA GLY A 1059 -66.84 12.84 51.96
C GLY A 1059 -68.01 12.46 52.88
N GLY A 1060 -67.93 12.70 54.20
CA GLY A 1060 -69.05 12.58 55.14
C GLY A 1060 -69.19 11.23 55.86
N GLY A 1061 -68.08 10.57 56.22
CA GLY A 1061 -68.09 9.31 56.99
C GLY A 1061 -67.26 9.39 58.28
N GLU A 1062 -67.71 8.73 59.35
CA GLU A 1062 -66.98 8.63 60.63
C GLU A 1062 -65.90 7.53 60.62
N ASP A 1063 -65.97 6.58 59.68
CA ASP A 1063 -65.04 5.45 59.56
C ASP A 1063 -63.97 5.71 58.47
N PRO A 1064 -62.67 5.78 58.84
CA PRO A 1064 -61.55 5.98 57.92
C PRO A 1064 -61.41 4.89 56.84
N PHE A 1065 -61.97 3.70 57.06
CA PHE A 1065 -61.87 2.56 56.16
C PHE A 1065 -63.19 2.23 55.44
N ARG A 1066 -64.21 3.08 55.58
CA ARG A 1066 -65.51 2.90 54.91
C ARG A 1066 -65.36 2.76 53.40
N VAL A 1067 -64.48 3.56 52.79
CA VAL A 1067 -64.23 3.58 51.33
C VAL A 1067 -63.65 2.25 50.83
N VAL A 1068 -62.92 1.52 51.66
CA VAL A 1068 -62.37 0.18 51.33
C VAL A 1068 -63.42 -0.92 51.55
N SER A 1069 -64.29 -0.73 52.54
CA SER A 1069 -65.30 -1.70 52.99
C SER A 1069 -66.56 -1.74 52.13
N VAL A 1070 -66.83 -0.69 51.33
CA VAL A 1070 -67.91 -0.71 50.33
C VAL A 1070 -67.52 -1.66 49.20
N ARG A 1071 -68.18 -2.82 49.15
CA ARG A 1071 -68.25 -3.65 47.94
C ARG A 1071 -68.95 -2.84 46.84
N ALA A 1072 -68.34 -2.83 45.66
CA ALA A 1072 -68.87 -2.18 44.47
C ALA A 1072 -70.29 -2.66 44.14
#